data_AF-A0A2H0DI95-F1
#
_entry.id   AF-A0A2H0DI95-F1
#
_cell.length_a   1.000
_cell.length_b   1.000
_cell.length_c   1.000
_cell.angle_alpha   90.00
_cell.angle_beta   90.00
_cell.angle_gamma   90.00
#
_symmetry.space_group_name_H-M   'P 1'
#
loop_
_entity.id
_entity.type
_entity.pdbx_description
1 polymer ?
#
loop_
_entity_poly.entity_id
_entity_poly.type
_entity_poly.pdbx_seq_one_letter_code
_entity_poly.pdbx_strand_id
1 'polypeptide(L)'
;MLKIAVLASGEGTTLQSLIDACANRRVPGRIVLVLSNKEDAGAIARAGRADIAHQAVRPEDFSSPDAYDAFLAEECHKAGAELICLAGYLRKVSRPLLKAFPNRVLNIHPALLPAFGGKGMYGMKVHEAVLEAGAKISGCTVHFADDAYDHGPILLQAAVQVLADDSPETLSARVRQQEQWLYPEAVKLVAEGRVSIEGRKVHILASPHEGSPRIRRALVSLSDKEGLVEFAKGLEELGVEIVSTSGTARKLEEAGVSVRSLDSLTGFPEILNGRVKTLHPKVHGGILLRRSDPRQAEEARTFGIEPIDLVVVNLYPFERVAAGSSSPYNREVIENIDIGGVTLIRAAAKNFEDVAIVVNPSNYAAVLLELEKGAGRLNLETRRKLALSAIEHTAHYDAMISQAWREASDAAEVDAKAEEERFPPSLTVKLSRVQTLRYGENPHQKAALYVRAERGGASFEQLHGKELSYNNLLDAFGTWDAVNEFADPAAVVFKHVTPSGIGTDDELSAAFEKAWASDPLSAFGGILALNRPFPASIAEKLGKRFLEVIVAPSYEPEALEKLRKRKNLRLIAMKTPPPPSHLLRSLGDEVLVTQPDRLVFGDGLKCVTKRQPTAEEEAAMRFAWRAAKHVKSNAIVLAGPTQTVGIGAGQMSRVDSVHMAGEKFAQFLKDNPKPSALALASDAFFPFRDGMDLAAKLGATAVIQPGGSIRDEEVIAAADEYDLAMVLTGMRHFRH
;
A
#
# COMPACT_ATOMS: atom_id res chain seq x y z
N MET A 1 -6.87 -27.50 -10.47
CA MET A 1 -6.27 -28.34 -11.53
C MET A 1 -7.40 -28.93 -12.33
N LEU A 2 -7.36 -28.81 -13.66
CA LEU A 2 -8.38 -29.31 -14.56
C LEU A 2 -8.48 -30.84 -14.48
N LYS A 3 -9.68 -31.39 -14.30
CA LYS A 3 -9.91 -32.85 -14.31
C LYS A 3 -10.16 -33.34 -15.74
N ILE A 4 -9.35 -34.30 -16.20
CA ILE A 4 -9.32 -34.72 -17.60
C ILE A 4 -9.75 -36.19 -17.70
N ALA A 5 -10.73 -36.48 -18.56
CA ALA A 5 -11.01 -37.83 -19.03
C ALA A 5 -10.34 -38.06 -20.39
N VAL A 6 -9.79 -39.25 -20.63
CA VAL A 6 -9.15 -39.59 -21.91
C VAL A 6 -9.88 -40.78 -22.54
N LEU A 7 -10.27 -40.63 -23.81
CA LEU A 7 -10.82 -41.72 -24.62
C LEU A 7 -9.75 -42.18 -25.62
N ALA A 8 -9.50 -43.49 -25.72
CA ALA A 8 -8.46 -44.04 -26.60
C ALA A 8 -8.85 -45.39 -27.22
N SER A 9 -8.30 -45.74 -28.38
CA SER A 9 -8.59 -47.01 -29.09
C SER A 9 -7.36 -47.84 -29.46
N GLY A 10 -6.15 -47.39 -29.11
CA GLY A 10 -4.89 -48.01 -29.56
C GLY A 10 -3.81 -48.05 -28.48
N GLU A 11 -2.54 -48.02 -28.91
CA GLU A 11 -1.34 -48.16 -28.07
C GLU A 11 -1.23 -47.15 -26.91
N GLY A 12 -1.93 -46.02 -27.00
CA GLY A 12 -1.98 -45.00 -25.94
C GLY A 12 -0.70 -44.16 -25.82
N THR A 13 0.09 -44.01 -26.87
CA THR A 13 1.28 -43.14 -26.89
C THR A 13 0.92 -41.67 -26.62
N THR A 14 -0.18 -41.19 -27.20
CA THR A 14 -0.73 -39.85 -26.94
C THR A 14 -1.22 -39.71 -25.49
N LEU A 15 -1.86 -40.74 -24.93
CA LEU A 15 -2.20 -40.78 -23.50
C LEU A 15 -0.94 -40.67 -22.62
N GLN A 16 0.14 -41.40 -22.96
CA GLN A 16 1.40 -41.32 -22.21
C GLN A 16 1.94 -39.89 -22.16
N SER A 17 1.94 -39.19 -23.31
CA SER A 17 2.43 -37.81 -23.35
C SER A 17 1.62 -36.85 -22.45
N LEU A 18 0.31 -37.08 -22.29
CA LEU A 18 -0.53 -36.33 -21.36
C LEU A 18 -0.26 -36.69 -19.89
N ILE A 19 -0.08 -37.99 -19.58
CA ILE A 19 0.31 -38.45 -18.26
C ILE A 19 1.62 -37.77 -17.83
N ASP A 20 2.65 -37.84 -18.67
CA ASP A 20 3.98 -37.28 -18.39
C ASP A 20 3.94 -35.74 -18.27
N ALA A 21 3.07 -35.08 -19.04
CA ALA A 21 2.88 -33.64 -18.98
C ALA A 21 2.18 -33.19 -17.68
N CYS A 22 1.19 -33.95 -17.20
CA CYS A 22 0.52 -33.67 -15.93
C CYS A 22 1.46 -33.96 -14.74
N ALA A 23 2.18 -35.08 -14.75
CA ALA A 23 3.12 -35.47 -13.70
C ALA A 23 4.23 -34.43 -13.51
N ASN A 24 4.78 -33.91 -14.62
CA ASN A 24 5.82 -32.88 -14.60
C ASN A 24 5.27 -31.44 -14.50
N ARG A 25 3.98 -31.27 -14.18
CA ARG A 25 3.29 -29.97 -14.03
C ARG A 25 3.38 -29.04 -15.25
N ARG A 26 3.63 -29.58 -16.45
CA ARG A 26 3.57 -28.82 -17.72
C ARG A 26 2.12 -28.50 -18.08
N VAL A 27 1.21 -29.41 -17.76
CA VAL A 27 -0.25 -29.22 -17.86
C VAL A 27 -0.79 -29.10 -16.44
N PRO A 28 -1.48 -27.99 -16.06
CA PRO A 28 -2.07 -27.81 -14.73
C PRO A 28 -3.38 -28.61 -14.57
N GLY A 29 -3.31 -29.91 -14.83
CA GLY A 29 -4.44 -30.83 -14.83
C GLY A 29 -4.08 -32.21 -14.27
N ARG A 30 -5.11 -33.02 -14.02
CA ARG A 30 -4.99 -34.42 -13.58
C ARG A 30 -5.92 -35.27 -14.44
N ILE A 31 -5.40 -36.38 -14.95
CA ILE A 31 -6.21 -37.39 -15.62
C ILE A 31 -6.96 -38.18 -14.54
N VAL A 32 -8.29 -38.18 -14.61
CA VAL A 32 -9.18 -38.80 -13.62
C VAL A 32 -9.80 -40.11 -14.12
N LEU A 33 -9.87 -40.30 -15.44
CA LEU A 33 -10.48 -41.47 -16.05
C LEU A 33 -9.88 -41.74 -17.44
N VAL A 34 -9.62 -43.01 -17.76
CA VAL A 34 -9.29 -43.47 -19.12
C VAL A 34 -10.31 -44.51 -19.57
N LEU A 35 -11.04 -44.23 -20.64
CA LEU A 35 -11.98 -45.18 -21.25
C LEU A 35 -11.46 -45.65 -22.60
N SER A 36 -11.55 -46.95 -22.84
CA SER A 36 -11.22 -47.55 -24.14
C SER A 36 -12.41 -48.27 -24.72
N ASN A 37 -12.58 -48.19 -26.04
CA ASN A 37 -13.58 -49.01 -26.76
C ASN A 37 -13.05 -50.39 -27.16
N LYS A 38 -11.83 -50.74 -26.74
CA LYS A 38 -11.19 -52.04 -26.96
C LYS A 38 -10.57 -52.56 -25.65
N GLU A 39 -10.79 -53.83 -25.35
CA GLU A 39 -10.26 -54.49 -24.15
C GLU A 39 -8.74 -54.62 -24.17
N ASP A 40 -8.15 -54.85 -25.34
CA ASP A 40 -6.72 -55.07 -25.56
C ASP A 40 -5.93 -53.78 -25.85
N ALA A 41 -6.54 -52.60 -25.69
CA ALA A 41 -5.85 -51.33 -25.97
C ALA A 41 -4.67 -51.09 -25.01
N GLY A 42 -3.47 -50.85 -25.56
CA GLY A 42 -2.29 -50.49 -24.78
C GLY A 42 -2.48 -49.25 -23.89
N ALA A 43 -3.44 -48.37 -24.21
CA ALA A 43 -3.86 -47.26 -23.36
C ALA A 43 -4.34 -47.70 -21.96
N ILE A 44 -5.04 -48.82 -21.83
CA ILE A 44 -5.52 -49.36 -20.55
C ILE A 44 -4.33 -49.78 -19.67
N ALA A 45 -3.37 -50.50 -20.26
CA ALA A 45 -2.14 -50.89 -19.55
C ALA A 45 -1.31 -49.67 -19.08
N ARG A 46 -1.28 -48.60 -19.88
CA ARG A 46 -0.62 -47.34 -19.50
C ARG A 46 -1.33 -46.64 -18.34
N ALA A 47 -2.66 -46.59 -18.37
CA ALA A 47 -3.45 -46.01 -17.29
C ALA A 47 -3.25 -46.77 -15.97
N GLY A 48 -3.25 -48.11 -16.02
CA GLY A 48 -2.97 -48.95 -14.85
C GLY A 48 -1.58 -48.73 -14.26
N ARG A 49 -0.54 -48.62 -15.10
CA ARG A 49 0.83 -48.30 -14.63
C ARG A 49 0.95 -46.93 -13.96
N ALA A 50 0.07 -45.99 -14.31
CA ALA A 50 0.04 -44.64 -13.78
C ALA A 50 -0.95 -44.47 -12.61
N ASP A 51 -1.57 -45.56 -12.12
CA ASP A 51 -2.59 -45.56 -11.07
C ASP A 51 -3.79 -44.63 -11.38
N ILE A 52 -4.24 -44.66 -12.63
CA ILE A 52 -5.39 -43.89 -13.11
C ILE A 52 -6.59 -44.84 -13.28
N ALA A 53 -7.77 -44.43 -12.79
CA ALA A 53 -9.01 -45.18 -13.00
C ALA A 53 -9.26 -45.40 -14.50
N HIS A 54 -9.56 -46.64 -14.88
CA HIS A 54 -9.70 -47.01 -16.28
C HIS A 54 -10.70 -48.13 -16.49
N GLN A 55 -11.32 -48.14 -17.67
CA GLN A 55 -12.27 -49.18 -18.06
C GLN A 55 -12.25 -49.39 -19.58
N ALA A 56 -12.35 -50.65 -20.02
CA ALA A 56 -12.65 -50.97 -21.41
C ALA A 56 -14.14 -51.30 -21.53
N VAL A 57 -14.82 -50.68 -22.50
CA VAL A 57 -16.26 -50.84 -22.72
C VAL A 57 -16.52 -50.97 -24.20
N ARG A 58 -17.05 -52.13 -24.62
CA ARG A 58 -17.26 -52.43 -26.03
C ARG A 58 -18.54 -51.75 -26.52
N PRO A 59 -18.47 -51.00 -27.64
CA PRO A 59 -19.66 -50.33 -28.18
C PRO A 59 -20.78 -51.27 -28.60
N GLU A 60 -20.45 -52.53 -28.92
CA GLU A 60 -21.39 -53.58 -29.32
C GLU A 60 -22.33 -54.01 -28.17
N ASP A 61 -21.96 -53.69 -26.93
CA ASP A 61 -22.78 -53.96 -25.74
C ASP A 61 -23.96 -52.96 -25.60
N PHE A 62 -24.09 -52.00 -26.53
CA PHE A 62 -25.09 -50.92 -26.48
C PHE A 62 -26.03 -50.93 -27.70
N SER A 63 -27.28 -50.52 -27.50
CA SER A 63 -28.33 -50.55 -28.53
C SER A 63 -28.12 -49.57 -29.69
N SER A 64 -27.30 -48.54 -29.51
CA SER A 64 -26.99 -47.53 -30.53
C SER A 64 -25.70 -46.76 -30.18
N PRO A 65 -25.07 -46.09 -31.17
CA PRO A 65 -23.94 -45.19 -30.90
C PRO A 65 -24.26 -44.09 -29.88
N ASP A 66 -25.48 -43.53 -29.94
CA ASP A 66 -25.94 -42.51 -29.00
C ASP A 66 -26.08 -43.07 -27.57
N ALA A 67 -26.55 -44.32 -27.42
CA ALA A 67 -26.62 -44.98 -26.11
C ALA A 67 -25.22 -45.22 -25.52
N TYR A 68 -24.25 -45.60 -26.35
CA TYR A 68 -22.86 -45.76 -25.93
C TYR A 68 -22.22 -44.43 -25.50
N ASP A 69 -22.39 -43.37 -26.28
CA ASP A 69 -21.81 -42.06 -25.95
C ASP A 69 -22.51 -41.38 -24.77
N ALA A 70 -23.81 -41.67 -24.54
CA ALA A 70 -24.50 -41.26 -23.32
C ALA A 70 -23.88 -41.93 -22.09
N PHE A 71 -23.53 -43.21 -22.18
CA PHE A 71 -22.80 -43.92 -21.13
C PHE A 71 -21.40 -43.33 -20.90
N LEU A 72 -20.63 -43.06 -21.97
CA LEU A 72 -19.31 -42.41 -21.84
C LEU A 72 -19.41 -41.06 -21.13
N ALA A 73 -20.43 -40.27 -21.46
CA ALA A 73 -20.68 -38.98 -20.81
C ALA A 73 -21.00 -39.14 -19.32
N GLU A 74 -21.81 -40.12 -18.95
CA GLU A 74 -22.16 -40.43 -17.57
C GLU A 74 -20.92 -40.84 -16.76
N GLU A 75 -20.09 -41.73 -17.28
CA GLU A 75 -18.85 -42.14 -16.60
C GLU A 75 -17.85 -40.99 -16.45
N CYS A 76 -17.70 -40.14 -17.48
CA CYS A 76 -16.88 -38.94 -17.38
C CYS A 76 -17.40 -37.97 -16.30
N HIS A 77 -18.71 -37.79 -16.19
CA HIS A 77 -19.31 -36.97 -15.13
C HIS A 77 -19.13 -37.58 -13.74
N LYS A 78 -19.29 -38.90 -13.57
CA LYS A 78 -19.05 -39.59 -12.30
C LYS A 78 -17.61 -39.43 -11.81
N ALA A 79 -16.64 -39.48 -12.73
CA ALA A 79 -15.24 -39.19 -12.43
C ALA A 79 -14.94 -37.70 -12.18
N GLY A 80 -15.93 -36.82 -12.40
CA GLY A 80 -15.81 -35.38 -12.25
C GLY A 80 -14.94 -34.73 -13.33
N ALA A 81 -14.87 -35.30 -14.53
CA ALA A 81 -14.11 -34.73 -15.63
C ALA A 81 -14.71 -33.39 -16.08
N GLU A 82 -13.83 -32.46 -16.47
CA GLU A 82 -14.16 -31.12 -16.97
C GLU A 82 -13.73 -30.92 -18.43
N LEU A 83 -12.90 -31.82 -18.94
CA LEU A 83 -12.39 -31.88 -20.31
C LEU A 83 -12.24 -33.34 -20.73
N ILE A 84 -12.66 -33.65 -21.96
CA ILE A 84 -12.46 -34.95 -22.60
C ILE A 84 -11.38 -34.80 -23.68
N CYS A 85 -10.36 -35.65 -23.65
CA CYS A 85 -9.31 -35.73 -24.67
C CYS A 85 -9.43 -37.03 -25.45
N LEU A 86 -9.68 -36.95 -26.75
CA LEU A 86 -9.64 -38.09 -27.67
C LEU A 86 -8.17 -38.35 -28.05
N ALA A 87 -7.55 -39.37 -27.47
CA ALA A 87 -6.14 -39.70 -27.64
C ALA A 87 -6.00 -40.91 -28.58
N GLY A 88 -6.16 -40.68 -29.89
CA GLY A 88 -6.22 -41.77 -30.88
C GLY A 88 -7.50 -42.59 -30.74
N TYR A 89 -8.62 -41.92 -30.47
CA TYR A 89 -9.93 -42.55 -30.39
C TYR A 89 -10.52 -42.71 -31.80
N LEU A 90 -10.68 -43.94 -32.25
CA LEU A 90 -11.00 -44.27 -33.66
C LEU A 90 -12.51 -44.34 -33.94
N ARG A 91 -13.33 -43.72 -33.08
CA ARG A 91 -14.78 -43.63 -33.26
C ARG A 91 -15.22 -42.18 -33.26
N LYS A 92 -16.25 -41.90 -34.06
CA LYS A 92 -16.93 -40.61 -34.03
C LYS A 92 -17.72 -40.49 -32.74
N VAL A 93 -17.52 -39.37 -32.04
CA VAL A 93 -18.38 -38.97 -30.93
C VAL A 93 -19.68 -38.35 -31.45
N SER A 94 -20.77 -38.61 -30.75
CA SER A 94 -22.14 -38.26 -31.11
C SER A 94 -22.71 -37.21 -30.15
N ARG A 95 -23.97 -36.81 -30.42
CA ARG A 95 -24.62 -35.68 -29.74
C ARG A 95 -24.71 -35.82 -28.22
N PRO A 96 -24.98 -37.00 -27.62
CA PRO A 96 -25.05 -37.14 -26.16
C PRO A 96 -23.77 -36.69 -25.45
N LEU A 97 -22.59 -37.11 -25.93
CA LEU A 97 -21.31 -36.73 -25.33
C LEU A 97 -21.00 -35.24 -25.55
N LEU A 98 -21.17 -34.77 -26.79
CA LEU A 98 -20.90 -33.37 -27.16
C LEU A 98 -21.82 -32.39 -26.41
N LYS A 99 -23.07 -32.78 -26.15
CA LYS A 99 -24.03 -31.99 -25.37
C LYS A 99 -23.68 -31.97 -23.88
N ALA A 100 -23.17 -33.08 -23.34
CA ALA A 100 -22.71 -33.13 -21.96
C ALA A 100 -21.43 -32.31 -21.72
N PHE A 101 -20.56 -32.23 -22.74
CA PHE A 101 -19.28 -31.52 -22.69
C PHE A 101 -19.17 -30.45 -23.79
N PRO A 102 -20.02 -29.40 -23.76
CA PRO A 102 -20.06 -28.40 -24.82
C PRO A 102 -18.74 -27.63 -24.88
N ASN A 103 -18.08 -27.63 -26.04
CA ASN A 103 -16.74 -27.03 -26.23
C ASN A 103 -15.66 -27.59 -25.27
N ARG A 104 -15.83 -28.84 -24.83
CA ARG A 104 -14.92 -29.51 -23.86
C ARG A 104 -14.54 -30.92 -24.30
N VAL A 105 -14.61 -31.20 -25.60
CA VAL A 105 -14.08 -32.43 -26.20
C VAL A 105 -12.99 -32.04 -27.19
N LEU A 106 -11.74 -32.35 -26.86
CA LEU A 106 -10.59 -32.11 -27.73
C LEU A 106 -10.23 -33.38 -28.49
N ASN A 107 -9.87 -33.21 -29.76
CA ASN A 107 -9.37 -34.26 -30.63
C ASN A 107 -8.03 -33.86 -31.23
N ILE A 108 -7.18 -34.85 -31.51
CA ILE A 108 -5.98 -34.67 -32.31
C ILE A 108 -6.05 -35.51 -33.58
N HIS A 109 -5.88 -34.85 -34.72
CA HIS A 109 -5.91 -35.45 -36.05
C HIS A 109 -4.51 -35.48 -36.67
N PRO A 110 -4.06 -36.60 -37.28
CA PRO A 110 -2.69 -36.76 -37.80
C PRO A 110 -2.49 -36.11 -39.19
N ALA A 111 -3.11 -34.95 -39.43
CA ALA A 111 -2.88 -34.07 -40.58
C ALA A 111 -3.23 -32.60 -40.26
N LEU A 112 -2.91 -31.69 -41.18
CA LEU A 112 -3.30 -30.28 -41.10
C LEU A 112 -4.74 -30.08 -41.62
N LEU A 113 -5.71 -30.04 -40.71
CA LEU A 113 -7.11 -29.78 -41.06
C LEU A 113 -7.28 -28.39 -41.69
N PRO A 114 -8.19 -28.24 -42.66
CA PRO A 114 -9.18 -29.21 -43.11
C PRO A 114 -8.66 -30.28 -44.09
N ALA A 115 -7.38 -30.24 -44.49
CA ALA A 115 -6.84 -31.23 -45.43
C ALA A 115 -6.70 -32.61 -44.78
N PHE A 116 -7.01 -33.65 -45.55
CA PHE A 116 -6.92 -35.06 -45.14
C PHE A 116 -7.71 -35.38 -43.86
N GLY A 117 -8.77 -34.62 -43.56
CA GLY A 117 -9.78 -34.94 -42.54
C GLY A 117 -11.00 -35.64 -43.12
N GLY A 118 -11.89 -36.14 -42.26
CA GLY A 118 -13.16 -36.72 -42.65
C GLY A 118 -13.30 -38.21 -42.37
N LYS A 119 -14.47 -38.76 -42.70
CA LYS A 119 -14.80 -40.16 -42.41
C LYS A 119 -13.79 -41.11 -43.08
N GLY A 120 -13.10 -41.92 -42.28
CA GLY A 120 -12.13 -42.91 -42.77
C GLY A 120 -10.69 -42.42 -42.78
N MET A 121 -10.44 -41.14 -42.53
CA MET A 121 -9.11 -40.53 -42.45
C MET A 121 -8.57 -40.65 -41.02
N TYR A 122 -8.08 -41.82 -40.63
CA TYR A 122 -7.46 -42.01 -39.31
C TYR A 122 -6.27 -42.97 -39.41
N GLY A 123 -5.34 -42.86 -38.46
CA GLY A 123 -4.14 -43.70 -38.41
C GLY A 123 -3.31 -43.62 -39.69
N MET A 124 -2.77 -44.76 -40.12
CA MET A 124 -1.87 -44.85 -41.28
C MET A 124 -2.47 -44.36 -42.61
N LYS A 125 -3.79 -44.50 -42.77
CA LYS A 125 -4.52 -44.09 -43.98
C LYS A 125 -4.34 -42.61 -44.30
N VAL A 126 -4.17 -41.78 -43.27
CA VAL A 126 -3.95 -40.34 -43.45
C VAL A 126 -2.60 -40.09 -44.10
N HIS A 127 -1.55 -40.77 -43.64
CA HIS A 127 -0.20 -40.62 -44.17
C HIS A 127 -0.06 -41.21 -45.59
N GLU A 128 -0.74 -42.33 -45.86
CA GLU A 128 -0.86 -42.90 -47.21
C GLU A 128 -1.48 -41.88 -48.18
N ALA A 129 -2.62 -41.29 -47.82
CA ALA A 129 -3.30 -40.29 -48.65
C ALA A 129 -2.46 -39.02 -48.86
N VAL A 130 -1.72 -38.58 -47.84
CA VAL A 130 -0.81 -37.42 -47.93
C VAL A 130 0.28 -37.66 -48.98
N LEU A 131 0.86 -38.87 -48.97
CA LEU A 131 1.91 -39.26 -49.92
C LEU A 131 1.35 -39.46 -51.33
N GLU A 132 0.19 -40.12 -51.47
CA GLU A 132 -0.49 -40.31 -52.75
C GLU A 132 -0.86 -38.97 -53.40
N ALA A 133 -1.30 -37.99 -52.61
CA ALA A 133 -1.59 -36.64 -53.08
C ALA A 133 -0.34 -35.81 -53.43
N GLY A 134 0.87 -36.31 -53.14
CA GLY A 134 2.13 -35.61 -53.40
C GLY A 134 2.37 -34.36 -52.54
N ALA A 135 1.67 -34.23 -51.42
CA ALA A 135 1.78 -33.07 -50.52
C ALA A 135 3.21 -32.91 -49.97
N LYS A 136 3.70 -31.67 -49.88
CA LYS A 136 5.05 -31.36 -49.37
C LYS A 136 5.08 -31.00 -47.89
N ILE A 137 3.90 -30.77 -47.30
CA ILE A 137 3.71 -30.44 -45.90
C ILE A 137 2.55 -31.29 -45.38
N SER A 138 2.75 -31.86 -44.20
CA SER A 138 1.73 -32.52 -43.39
C SER A 138 1.85 -32.02 -41.96
N GLY A 139 1.29 -32.73 -40.98
CA GLY A 139 1.36 -32.31 -39.59
C GLY A 139 0.32 -32.97 -38.71
N CYS A 140 -0.02 -32.32 -37.61
CA CYS A 140 -1.17 -32.69 -36.79
C CYS A 140 -1.96 -31.45 -36.39
N THR A 141 -3.25 -31.65 -36.12
CA THR A 141 -4.18 -30.60 -35.71
C THR A 141 -4.89 -30.99 -34.43
N VAL A 142 -4.85 -30.12 -33.43
CA VAL A 142 -5.71 -30.22 -32.25
C VAL A 142 -6.91 -29.31 -32.44
N HIS A 143 -8.11 -29.85 -32.31
CA HIS A 143 -9.36 -29.12 -32.50
C HIS A 143 -10.42 -29.57 -31.50
N PHE A 144 -11.45 -28.74 -31.31
CA PHE A 144 -12.65 -29.16 -30.58
C PHE A 144 -13.51 -30.05 -31.46
N ALA A 145 -13.97 -31.19 -30.95
CA ALA A 145 -14.85 -32.09 -31.68
C ALA A 145 -16.26 -31.49 -31.79
N ASP A 146 -16.89 -31.65 -32.97
CA ASP A 146 -18.28 -31.31 -33.23
C ASP A 146 -19.04 -32.52 -33.83
N ASP A 147 -20.27 -32.31 -34.33
CA ASP A 147 -21.07 -33.38 -34.89
C ASP A 147 -20.64 -33.82 -36.30
N ALA A 148 -19.55 -33.27 -36.84
CA ALA A 148 -18.93 -33.66 -38.09
C ALA A 148 -17.50 -34.21 -37.87
N TYR A 149 -17.00 -35.01 -38.83
CA TYR A 149 -15.64 -35.54 -38.73
C TYR A 149 -14.63 -34.42 -38.96
N ASP A 150 -13.72 -34.24 -38.01
CA ASP A 150 -12.54 -33.36 -38.12
C ASP A 150 -12.86 -31.92 -38.57
N HIS A 151 -14.05 -31.44 -38.22
CA HIS A 151 -14.59 -30.19 -38.72
C HIS A 151 -14.57 -29.08 -37.67
N GLY A 152 -14.54 -29.39 -36.38
CA GLY A 152 -14.71 -28.37 -35.35
C GLY A 152 -13.57 -27.33 -35.25
N PRO A 153 -13.73 -26.31 -34.38
CA PRO A 153 -12.80 -25.19 -34.26
C PRO A 153 -11.36 -25.64 -33.96
N ILE A 154 -10.42 -25.22 -34.81
CA ILE A 154 -8.99 -25.54 -34.69
C ILE A 154 -8.38 -24.73 -33.55
N LEU A 155 -7.73 -25.42 -32.60
CA LEU A 155 -7.04 -24.81 -31.46
C LEU A 155 -5.55 -24.60 -31.75
N LEU A 156 -4.83 -25.65 -32.17
CA LEU A 156 -3.41 -25.59 -32.53
C LEU A 156 -3.09 -26.52 -33.71
N GLN A 157 -2.05 -26.18 -34.47
CA GLN A 157 -1.51 -27.00 -35.55
C GLN A 157 0.03 -27.03 -35.48
N ALA A 158 0.61 -28.16 -35.84
CA ALA A 158 2.06 -28.31 -36.02
C ALA A 158 2.33 -28.95 -37.37
N ALA A 159 3.20 -28.33 -38.16
CA ALA A 159 3.54 -28.79 -39.51
C ALA A 159 4.83 -29.62 -39.52
N VAL A 160 4.90 -30.59 -40.41
CA VAL A 160 6.12 -31.35 -40.75
C VAL A 160 6.32 -31.35 -42.25
N GLN A 161 7.58 -31.37 -42.67
CA GLN A 161 7.92 -31.55 -44.08
C GLN A 161 7.71 -33.01 -44.48
N VAL A 162 7.15 -33.22 -45.69
CA VAL A 162 7.10 -34.53 -46.35
C VAL A 162 8.34 -34.62 -47.25
N LEU A 163 9.21 -35.58 -46.96
CA LEU A 163 10.45 -35.81 -47.70
C LEU A 163 10.19 -36.67 -48.94
N ALA A 164 11.12 -36.63 -49.90
CA ALA A 164 10.96 -37.32 -51.19
C ALA A 164 10.95 -38.85 -51.07
N ASP A 165 11.59 -39.39 -50.05
CA ASP A 165 11.79 -40.82 -49.76
C ASP A 165 10.90 -41.33 -48.62
N ASP A 166 9.90 -40.55 -48.20
CA ASP A 166 9.00 -40.94 -47.11
C ASP A 166 8.11 -42.12 -47.47
N SER A 167 8.13 -43.15 -46.61
CA SER A 167 7.05 -44.12 -46.47
C SER A 167 5.96 -43.60 -45.51
N PRO A 168 4.72 -44.14 -45.55
CA PRO A 168 3.69 -43.80 -44.57
C PRO A 168 4.17 -43.89 -43.11
N GLU A 169 5.00 -44.89 -42.79
CA GLU A 169 5.52 -45.14 -41.43
C GLU A 169 6.52 -44.06 -41.00
N THR A 170 7.43 -43.67 -41.90
CA THR A 170 8.42 -42.62 -41.62
C THR A 170 7.76 -41.25 -41.44
N LEU A 171 6.77 -40.93 -42.28
CA LEU A 171 5.96 -39.73 -42.14
C LEU A 171 5.13 -39.76 -40.84
N SER A 172 4.49 -40.90 -40.55
CA SER A 172 3.73 -41.10 -39.30
C SER A 172 4.60 -40.90 -38.08
N ALA A 173 5.83 -41.42 -38.08
CA ALA A 173 6.76 -41.26 -36.97
C ALA A 173 7.10 -39.77 -36.72
N ARG A 174 7.33 -38.98 -37.78
CA ARG A 174 7.56 -37.53 -37.65
C ARG A 174 6.32 -36.78 -37.18
N VAL A 175 5.13 -37.09 -37.73
CA VAL A 175 3.87 -36.48 -37.28
C VAL A 175 3.61 -36.80 -35.80
N ARG A 176 3.83 -38.06 -35.39
CA ARG A 176 3.63 -38.51 -34.01
C ARG A 176 4.53 -37.78 -33.00
N GLN A 177 5.76 -37.42 -33.38
CA GLN A 177 6.61 -36.57 -32.54
C GLN A 177 5.97 -35.20 -32.30
N GLN A 178 5.33 -34.61 -33.30
CA GLN A 178 4.59 -33.37 -33.14
C GLN A 178 3.33 -33.57 -32.28
N GLU A 179 2.58 -34.66 -32.46
CA GLU A 179 1.39 -34.97 -31.65
C GLU A 179 1.71 -35.06 -30.16
N GLN A 180 2.81 -35.72 -29.80
CA GLN A 180 3.26 -35.89 -28.41
C GLN A 180 3.58 -34.56 -27.72
N TRP A 181 3.94 -33.52 -28.48
CA TRP A 181 4.18 -32.18 -27.97
C TRP A 181 2.93 -31.29 -28.03
N LEU A 182 2.27 -31.26 -29.19
CA LEU A 182 1.17 -30.35 -29.49
C LEU A 182 -0.05 -30.61 -28.61
N TYR A 183 -0.35 -31.88 -28.34
CA TYR A 183 -1.56 -32.23 -27.61
C TYR A 183 -1.53 -31.78 -26.14
N PRO A 184 -0.45 -32.03 -25.37
CA PRO A 184 -0.29 -31.42 -24.06
C PRO A 184 -0.36 -29.89 -24.05
N GLU A 185 0.24 -29.20 -25.02
CA GLU A 185 0.19 -27.72 -25.08
C GLU A 185 -1.24 -27.21 -25.32
N ALA A 186 -2.01 -27.87 -26.17
CA ALA A 186 -3.43 -27.54 -26.36
C ALA A 186 -4.25 -27.74 -25.08
N VAL A 187 -4.05 -28.86 -24.38
CA VAL A 187 -4.74 -29.14 -23.11
C VAL A 187 -4.35 -28.12 -22.03
N LYS A 188 -3.08 -27.71 -21.99
CA LYS A 188 -2.60 -26.65 -21.09
C LYS A 188 -3.33 -25.33 -21.32
N LEU A 189 -3.51 -24.89 -22.56
CA LEU A 189 -4.24 -23.66 -22.87
C LEU A 189 -5.68 -23.70 -22.32
N VAL A 190 -6.35 -24.85 -22.45
CA VAL A 190 -7.70 -25.04 -21.88
C VAL A 190 -7.67 -25.04 -20.35
N ALA A 191 -6.69 -25.72 -19.74
CA ALA A 191 -6.54 -25.80 -18.29
C ALA A 191 -6.21 -24.44 -17.65
N GLU A 192 -5.51 -23.56 -18.37
CA GLU A 192 -5.21 -22.19 -17.96
C GLU A 192 -6.38 -21.22 -18.20
N GLY A 193 -7.51 -21.68 -18.77
CA GLY A 193 -8.65 -20.82 -19.10
C GLY A 193 -8.36 -19.84 -20.23
N ARG A 194 -7.38 -20.14 -21.09
CA ARG A 194 -6.88 -19.23 -22.14
C ARG A 194 -7.54 -19.43 -23.50
N VAL A 195 -8.60 -20.21 -23.55
CA VAL A 195 -9.28 -20.54 -24.81
C VAL A 195 -10.67 -19.96 -24.80
N SER A 196 -10.94 -19.05 -25.73
CA SER A 196 -12.28 -18.58 -26.06
C SER A 196 -12.66 -19.05 -27.45
N ILE A 197 -13.90 -19.46 -27.65
CA ILE A 197 -14.41 -19.96 -28.94
C ILE A 197 -15.55 -19.06 -29.39
N GLU A 198 -15.40 -18.49 -30.57
CA GLU A 198 -16.43 -17.68 -31.23
C GLU A 198 -16.75 -18.29 -32.60
N GLY A 199 -17.90 -18.95 -32.69
CA GLY A 199 -18.27 -19.74 -33.88
C GLY A 199 -17.22 -20.81 -34.19
N ARG A 200 -16.52 -20.66 -35.32
CA ARG A 200 -15.44 -21.59 -35.76
C ARG A 200 -14.03 -21.13 -35.38
N LYS A 201 -13.88 -19.95 -34.77
CA LYS A 201 -12.58 -19.38 -34.42
C LYS A 201 -12.26 -19.65 -32.97
N VAL A 202 -11.01 -20.03 -32.73
CA VAL A 202 -10.45 -20.13 -31.40
C VAL A 202 -9.55 -18.92 -31.16
N HIS A 203 -9.83 -18.18 -30.10
CA HIS A 203 -9.02 -17.07 -29.61
C HIS A 203 -8.20 -17.55 -28.42
N ILE A 204 -6.88 -17.48 -28.55
CA ILE A 204 -5.96 -17.73 -27.44
C ILE A 204 -5.81 -16.41 -26.67
N LEU A 205 -6.34 -16.38 -25.46
CA LEU A 205 -6.26 -15.24 -24.56
C LEU A 205 -4.83 -15.10 -24.03
N ALA A 206 -4.39 -13.86 -23.85
CA ALA A 206 -3.11 -13.58 -23.21
C ALA A 206 -3.09 -14.19 -21.81
N SER A 207 -2.03 -14.93 -21.47
CA SER A 207 -1.83 -15.31 -20.08
C SER A 207 -1.48 -14.06 -19.26
N PRO A 208 -2.01 -13.86 -18.05
CA PRO A 208 -1.49 -12.84 -17.14
C PRO A 208 0.01 -13.03 -16.82
N HIS A 209 0.56 -14.19 -17.16
CA HIS A 209 1.97 -14.56 -17.02
C HIS A 209 2.70 -14.73 -18.36
N GLU A 210 2.07 -14.46 -19.50
CA GLU A 210 2.73 -14.57 -20.81
C GLU A 210 3.84 -13.53 -20.93
N GLY A 211 5.06 -13.99 -21.20
CA GLY A 211 6.26 -13.15 -21.21
C GLY A 211 6.95 -12.99 -19.85
N SER A 212 6.40 -13.51 -18.74
CA SER A 212 7.13 -13.51 -17.47
C SER A 212 8.13 -14.66 -17.42
N PRO A 213 9.42 -14.40 -17.20
CA PRO A 213 10.35 -15.47 -16.91
C PRO A 213 9.96 -16.17 -15.60
N ARG A 214 10.14 -17.49 -15.58
CA ARG A 214 10.12 -18.25 -14.32
C ARG A 214 11.36 -17.86 -13.55
N ILE A 215 11.20 -17.57 -12.27
CA ILE A 215 12.32 -17.34 -11.36
C ILE A 215 13.03 -18.68 -11.14
N ARG A 216 14.27 -18.75 -11.58
CA ARG A 216 15.18 -19.90 -11.45
C ARG A 216 16.39 -19.55 -10.60
N ARG A 217 16.81 -18.28 -10.58
CA ARG A 217 17.95 -17.79 -9.83
C ARG A 217 17.66 -16.48 -9.13
N ALA A 218 17.93 -16.44 -7.83
CA ALA A 218 17.84 -15.26 -7.00
C ALA A 218 19.23 -14.82 -6.52
N LEU A 219 19.61 -13.57 -6.79
CA LEU A 219 20.78 -12.93 -6.17
C LEU A 219 20.35 -12.22 -4.90
N VAL A 220 20.93 -12.60 -3.76
CA VAL A 220 20.60 -12.06 -2.45
C VAL A 220 21.82 -11.36 -1.85
N SER A 221 21.69 -10.07 -1.53
CA SER A 221 22.76 -9.28 -0.89
C SER A 221 22.16 -8.28 0.08
N LEU A 222 22.16 -8.60 1.37
CA LEU A 222 21.41 -7.87 2.38
C LEU A 222 22.28 -7.35 3.51
N SER A 223 22.11 -6.06 3.83
CA SER A 223 22.55 -5.47 5.09
C SER A 223 21.65 -5.96 6.23
N ASP A 224 20.36 -5.64 6.18
CA ASP A 224 19.34 -6.11 7.11
C ASP A 224 18.80 -7.48 6.69
N LYS A 225 18.86 -8.44 7.60
CA LYS A 225 18.55 -9.86 7.34
C LYS A 225 17.26 -10.30 8.03
N GLU A 226 16.40 -9.37 8.42
CA GLU A 226 15.04 -9.66 8.92
C GLU A 226 14.23 -10.42 7.85
N GLY A 227 13.49 -11.46 8.26
CA GLY A 227 12.65 -12.28 7.38
C GLY A 227 13.37 -13.12 6.32
N LEU A 228 14.69 -12.99 6.16
CA LEU A 228 15.46 -13.62 5.07
C LEU A 228 15.33 -15.15 5.03
N VAL A 229 15.41 -15.82 6.19
CA VAL A 229 15.47 -17.29 6.24
C VAL A 229 14.18 -17.91 5.72
N GLU A 230 13.03 -17.41 6.16
CA GLU A 230 11.72 -17.87 5.71
C GLU A 230 11.54 -17.61 4.20
N PHE A 231 11.94 -16.42 3.75
CA PHE A 231 11.87 -16.06 2.34
C PHE A 231 12.73 -16.99 1.46
N ALA A 232 13.96 -17.27 1.89
CA ALA A 232 14.89 -18.12 1.15
C ALA A 232 14.43 -19.59 1.09
N LYS A 233 13.86 -20.13 2.17
CA LYS A 233 13.28 -21.47 2.17
C LYS A 233 12.11 -21.60 1.19
N GLY A 234 11.21 -20.62 1.16
CA GLY A 234 10.12 -20.59 0.18
C GLY A 234 10.62 -20.55 -1.27
N LEU A 235 11.71 -19.82 -1.55
CA LEU A 235 12.35 -19.82 -2.88
C LEU A 235 12.97 -21.20 -3.21
N GLU A 236 13.65 -21.84 -2.27
CA GLU A 236 14.25 -23.16 -2.45
C GLU A 236 13.19 -24.24 -2.73
N GLU A 237 12.06 -24.21 -2.03
CA GLU A 237 10.91 -25.11 -2.25
C GLU A 237 10.31 -24.97 -3.67
N LEU A 238 10.42 -23.77 -4.26
CA LEU A 238 10.00 -23.50 -5.64
C LEU A 238 11.07 -23.90 -6.69
N GLY A 239 12.22 -24.40 -6.24
CA GLY A 239 13.37 -24.80 -7.05
C GLY A 239 14.21 -23.64 -7.57
N VAL A 240 14.28 -22.53 -6.82
CA VAL A 240 15.10 -21.36 -7.14
C VAL A 240 16.51 -21.53 -6.57
N GLU A 241 17.53 -21.41 -7.41
CA GLU A 241 18.94 -21.34 -7.00
C GLU A 241 19.21 -19.99 -6.32
N ILE A 242 19.76 -20.02 -5.11
CA ILE A 242 20.14 -18.80 -4.38
C ILE A 242 21.63 -18.55 -4.56
N VAL A 243 21.97 -17.38 -5.11
CA VAL A 243 23.33 -16.85 -5.18
C VAL A 243 23.47 -15.74 -4.14
N SER A 244 24.52 -15.76 -3.33
CA SER A 244 24.65 -14.81 -2.23
C SER A 244 26.10 -14.37 -1.98
N THR A 245 26.24 -13.19 -1.35
CA THR A 245 27.55 -12.68 -0.88
C THR A 245 27.93 -13.31 0.47
N SER A 246 29.23 -13.36 0.78
CA SER A 246 29.82 -14.05 1.95
C SER A 246 29.04 -13.87 3.27
N GLY A 247 28.72 -12.62 3.65
CA GLY A 247 28.00 -12.33 4.89
C GLY A 247 26.52 -12.77 4.92
N THR A 248 25.85 -12.81 3.77
CA THR A 248 24.46 -13.26 3.66
C THR A 248 24.37 -14.77 3.47
N ALA A 249 25.31 -15.36 2.71
CA ALA A 249 25.45 -16.79 2.49
C ALA A 249 25.58 -17.56 3.81
N ARG A 250 26.46 -17.10 4.71
CA ARG A 250 26.67 -17.75 6.02
C ARG A 250 25.37 -17.91 6.82
N LYS A 251 24.54 -16.87 6.90
CA LYS A 251 23.26 -16.92 7.64
C LYS A 251 22.27 -17.91 7.02
N LEU A 252 22.28 -18.04 5.70
CA LEU A 252 21.41 -18.96 4.96
C LEU A 252 21.87 -20.41 5.12
N GLU A 253 23.18 -20.66 5.01
CA GLU A 253 23.80 -21.96 5.22
C GLU A 253 23.59 -22.47 6.66
N GLU A 254 23.76 -21.60 7.67
CA GLU A 254 23.45 -21.90 9.07
C GLU A 254 21.98 -22.30 9.29
N ALA A 255 21.07 -21.86 8.41
CA ALA A 255 19.65 -22.20 8.44
C ALA A 255 19.27 -23.40 7.55
N GLY A 256 20.27 -24.06 6.92
CA GLY A 256 20.12 -25.24 6.08
C GLY A 256 19.70 -24.96 4.63
N VAL A 257 19.80 -23.71 4.16
CA VAL A 257 19.46 -23.33 2.78
C VAL A 257 20.69 -23.50 1.89
N SER A 258 20.51 -24.14 0.73
CA SER A 258 21.59 -24.30 -0.26
C SER A 258 21.91 -22.97 -0.94
N VAL A 259 23.18 -22.56 -0.91
CA VAL A 259 23.65 -21.28 -1.47
C VAL A 259 24.85 -21.50 -2.38
N ARG A 260 24.80 -20.92 -3.57
CA ARG A 260 25.98 -20.74 -4.42
C ARG A 260 26.65 -19.41 -4.06
N SER A 261 27.95 -19.45 -3.78
CA SER A 261 28.71 -18.22 -3.52
C SER A 261 28.78 -17.34 -4.77
N LEU A 262 28.77 -16.02 -4.57
CA LEU A 262 28.94 -15.07 -5.67
C LEU A 262 30.28 -15.26 -6.40
N ASP A 263 31.34 -15.60 -5.68
CA ASP A 263 32.68 -15.87 -6.21
C ASP A 263 32.65 -17.06 -7.18
N SER A 264 31.83 -18.08 -6.92
CA SER A 264 31.61 -19.21 -7.83
C SER A 264 30.87 -18.81 -9.10
N LEU A 265 29.93 -17.85 -9.01
CA LEU A 265 29.23 -17.34 -10.19
C LEU A 265 30.17 -16.48 -11.07
N THR A 266 30.95 -15.61 -10.44
CA THR A 266 31.81 -14.65 -11.16
C THR A 266 33.11 -15.29 -11.63
N GLY A 267 33.68 -16.21 -10.84
CA GLY A 267 35.05 -16.68 -10.96
C GLY A 267 36.07 -15.67 -10.43
N PHE A 268 35.65 -14.68 -9.63
CA PHE A 268 36.50 -13.63 -9.08
C PHE A 268 36.30 -13.52 -7.56
N PRO A 269 37.38 -13.49 -6.76
CA PRO A 269 37.28 -13.46 -5.30
C PRO A 269 36.87 -12.09 -4.76
N GLU A 270 36.35 -12.05 -3.55
CA GLU A 270 36.11 -10.80 -2.81
C GLU A 270 37.44 -10.06 -2.50
N ILE A 271 37.56 -8.80 -2.95
CA ILE A 271 38.74 -7.93 -2.72
C ILE A 271 38.32 -6.57 -2.13
N LEU A 272 39.29 -5.78 -1.64
CA LEU A 272 39.09 -4.43 -1.10
C LEU A 272 38.01 -4.39 0.00
N ASN A 273 38.00 -5.39 0.88
CA ASN A 273 37.00 -5.59 1.93
C ASN A 273 35.56 -5.60 1.41
N GLY A 274 35.34 -6.13 0.21
CA GLY A 274 34.02 -6.31 -0.38
C GLY A 274 33.48 -5.11 -1.15
N ARG A 275 34.23 -4.01 -1.28
CA ARG A 275 33.80 -2.78 -1.96
C ARG A 275 33.37 -2.96 -3.41
N VAL A 276 33.95 -3.94 -4.10
CA VAL A 276 33.72 -4.18 -5.54
C VAL A 276 33.10 -5.55 -5.83
N LYS A 277 32.66 -6.29 -4.81
CA LYS A 277 32.30 -7.72 -4.92
C LYS A 277 31.16 -8.01 -5.90
N THR A 278 30.22 -7.09 -6.07
CA THR A 278 29.08 -7.25 -6.99
C THR A 278 29.26 -6.51 -8.31
N LEU A 279 30.29 -5.66 -8.43
CA LEU A 279 30.56 -4.81 -9.60
C LEU A 279 31.25 -5.60 -10.71
N HIS A 280 30.55 -6.62 -11.22
CA HIS A 280 31.11 -7.58 -12.17
C HIS A 280 30.19 -7.80 -13.39
N PRO A 281 30.72 -7.93 -14.63
CA PRO A 281 29.91 -8.13 -15.84
C PRO A 281 29.03 -9.38 -15.82
N LYS A 282 29.48 -10.48 -15.21
CA LYS A 282 28.63 -11.69 -15.06
C LYS A 282 27.42 -11.46 -14.15
N VAL A 283 27.51 -10.53 -13.21
CA VAL A 283 26.39 -10.18 -12.31
C VAL A 283 25.46 -9.20 -13.01
N HIS A 284 25.98 -8.05 -13.43
CA HIS A 284 25.17 -7.03 -14.08
C HIS A 284 24.67 -7.45 -15.46
N GLY A 285 25.44 -8.24 -16.21
CA GLY A 285 25.00 -8.86 -17.45
C GLY A 285 23.89 -9.88 -17.21
N GLY A 286 23.97 -10.69 -16.15
CA GLY A 286 22.91 -11.62 -15.77
C GLY A 286 21.60 -10.92 -15.40
N ILE A 287 21.69 -9.72 -14.82
CA ILE A 287 20.54 -8.87 -14.44
C ILE A 287 20.00 -8.08 -15.64
N LEU A 288 20.86 -7.48 -16.47
CA LEU A 288 20.49 -6.55 -17.54
C LEU A 288 20.24 -7.22 -18.90
N LEU A 289 20.52 -8.53 -19.03
CA LEU A 289 20.25 -9.30 -20.22
C LEU A 289 18.76 -9.22 -20.59
N ARG A 290 18.46 -8.69 -21.78
CA ARG A 290 17.11 -8.77 -22.36
C ARG A 290 16.95 -10.11 -23.04
N ARG A 291 16.18 -10.99 -22.43
CA ARG A 291 16.14 -12.41 -22.80
C ARG A 291 15.40 -12.68 -24.10
N SER A 292 14.51 -11.75 -24.45
CA SER A 292 13.78 -11.73 -25.72
C SER A 292 14.64 -11.26 -26.89
N ASP A 293 15.82 -10.68 -26.67
CA ASP A 293 16.75 -10.24 -27.72
C ASP A 293 17.70 -11.38 -28.10
N PRO A 294 17.58 -11.98 -29.31
CA PRO A 294 18.39 -13.13 -29.71
C PRO A 294 19.89 -12.86 -29.73
N ARG A 295 20.31 -11.61 -30.01
CA ARG A 295 21.74 -11.25 -30.07
C ARG A 295 22.34 -11.24 -28.67
N GLN A 296 21.67 -10.60 -27.72
CA GLN A 296 22.15 -10.57 -26.33
C GLN A 296 22.11 -11.96 -25.69
N ALA A 297 21.12 -12.79 -26.04
CA ALA A 297 21.08 -14.18 -25.59
C ALA A 297 22.28 -15.01 -26.08
N GLU A 298 22.75 -14.76 -27.31
CA GLU A 298 23.97 -15.40 -27.85
C GLU A 298 25.24 -14.87 -27.20
N GLU A 299 25.35 -13.55 -26.99
CA GLU A 299 26.46 -12.95 -26.24
C GLU A 299 26.55 -13.53 -24.83
N ALA A 300 25.41 -13.63 -24.13
CA ALA A 300 25.37 -14.22 -22.79
C ALA A 300 25.87 -15.67 -22.77
N ARG A 301 25.48 -16.49 -23.77
CA ARG A 301 26.01 -17.85 -23.92
C ARG A 301 27.53 -17.85 -24.16
N THR A 302 28.00 -16.99 -25.06
CA THR A 302 29.41 -16.88 -25.46
C THR A 302 30.31 -16.53 -24.27
N PHE A 303 29.88 -15.60 -23.42
CA PHE A 303 30.65 -15.13 -22.29
C PHE A 303 30.33 -15.84 -20.96
N GLY A 304 29.51 -16.90 -20.98
CA GLY A 304 29.13 -17.64 -19.78
C GLY A 304 28.39 -16.78 -18.75
N ILE A 305 27.52 -15.88 -19.23
CA ILE A 305 26.68 -15.03 -18.39
C ILE A 305 25.37 -15.75 -18.12
N GLU A 306 25.17 -16.15 -16.87
CA GLU A 306 23.96 -16.83 -16.44
C GLU A 306 22.87 -15.82 -16.06
N PRO A 307 21.60 -15.97 -16.52
CA PRO A 307 20.53 -15.04 -16.17
C PRO A 307 20.22 -15.01 -14.66
N ILE A 308 19.89 -13.84 -14.12
CA ILE A 308 19.39 -13.64 -12.76
C ILE A 308 17.94 -13.16 -12.88
N ASP A 309 17.01 -13.82 -12.19
CA ASP A 309 15.56 -13.56 -12.31
C ASP A 309 15.00 -12.72 -11.17
N LEU A 310 15.62 -12.82 -10.00
CA LEU A 310 15.24 -12.12 -8.79
C LEU A 310 16.48 -11.50 -8.16
N VAL A 311 16.39 -10.26 -7.75
CA VAL A 311 17.41 -9.57 -6.96
C VAL A 311 16.77 -9.16 -5.64
N VAL A 312 17.40 -9.51 -4.52
CA VAL A 312 16.92 -9.24 -3.17
C VAL A 312 18.02 -8.47 -2.44
N VAL A 313 17.85 -7.16 -2.31
CA VAL A 313 18.90 -6.25 -1.86
C VAL A 313 18.34 -5.14 -0.99
N ASN A 314 18.92 -4.91 0.18
CA ASN A 314 18.69 -3.70 0.97
C ASN A 314 20.02 -3.05 1.35
N LEU A 315 20.00 -1.74 1.53
CA LEU A 315 21.19 -0.92 1.67
C LEU A 315 21.64 -0.81 3.14
N TYR A 316 22.89 -0.40 3.35
CA TYR A 316 23.38 -0.06 4.69
C TYR A 316 22.54 1.07 5.34
N PRO A 317 22.34 1.04 6.67
CA PRO A 317 21.56 2.04 7.38
C PRO A 317 22.34 3.35 7.57
N PHE A 318 22.72 4.01 6.46
CA PHE A 318 23.58 5.21 6.44
C PHE A 318 23.09 6.29 7.42
N GLU A 319 21.79 6.57 7.44
CA GLU A 319 21.17 7.56 8.34
C GLU A 319 21.53 7.33 9.81
N ARG A 320 21.47 6.07 10.28
CA ARG A 320 21.77 5.74 11.68
C ARG A 320 23.24 5.98 12.03
N VAL A 321 24.14 5.67 11.09
CA VAL A 321 25.59 5.84 11.28
C VAL A 321 25.98 7.32 11.20
N ALA A 322 25.41 8.06 10.25
CA ALA A 322 25.64 9.48 10.08
C ALA A 322 25.17 10.28 11.31
N ALA A 323 23.98 9.97 11.85
CA ALA A 323 23.43 10.64 13.03
C ALA A 323 24.26 10.44 14.31
N GLY A 324 25.01 9.34 14.42
CA GLY A 324 25.90 9.06 15.56
C GLY A 324 27.30 9.64 15.43
N SER A 325 27.63 10.27 14.30
CA SER A 325 28.97 10.74 13.98
C SER A 325 29.09 12.26 14.13
N SER A 326 30.26 12.74 14.57
CA SER A 326 30.57 14.18 14.61
C SER A 326 30.74 14.82 13.24
N SER A 327 30.98 14.02 12.19
CA SER A 327 31.10 14.47 10.80
C SER A 327 30.64 13.38 9.83
N PRO A 328 29.93 13.71 8.75
CA PRO A 328 29.60 12.77 7.69
C PRO A 328 30.81 12.36 6.85
N TYR A 329 31.94 13.07 6.98
CA TYR A 329 33.21 12.73 6.33
C TYR A 329 34.06 11.75 7.15
N ASN A 330 33.61 11.38 8.35
CA ASN A 330 34.27 10.35 9.13
C ASN A 330 34.34 9.05 8.35
N ARG A 331 35.48 8.36 8.48
CA ARG A 331 35.75 7.13 7.72
C ARG A 331 34.64 6.10 7.90
N GLU A 332 34.14 5.90 9.11
CA GLU A 332 33.03 4.98 9.41
C GLU A 332 31.75 5.30 8.63
N VAL A 333 31.39 6.58 8.50
CA VAL A 333 30.20 7.02 7.74
C VAL A 333 30.42 6.79 6.25
N ILE A 334 31.60 7.14 5.73
CA ILE A 334 31.97 6.95 4.32
C ILE A 334 31.99 5.47 3.93
N GLU A 335 32.48 4.59 4.80
CA GLU A 335 32.46 3.12 4.56
C GLU A 335 31.03 2.55 4.50
N ASN A 336 30.02 3.27 5.00
CA ASN A 336 28.61 2.87 4.95
C ASN A 336 27.87 3.39 3.70
N ILE A 337 28.57 4.05 2.76
CA ILE A 337 28.00 4.42 1.45
C ILE A 337 28.05 3.19 0.53
N ASP A 338 26.87 2.66 0.20
CA ASP A 338 26.73 1.41 -0.55
C ASP A 338 26.76 1.63 -2.07
N ILE A 339 27.88 1.29 -2.71
CA ILE A 339 27.99 1.33 -4.18
C ILE A 339 27.37 0.08 -4.82
N GLY A 340 27.67 -1.10 -4.27
CA GLY A 340 27.25 -2.38 -4.84
C GLY A 340 25.73 -2.58 -4.77
N GLY A 341 25.12 -2.29 -3.63
CA GLY A 341 23.68 -2.40 -3.43
C GLY A 341 22.90 -1.48 -4.37
N VAL A 342 23.28 -0.20 -4.47
CA VAL A 342 22.60 0.78 -5.34
C VAL A 342 22.70 0.37 -6.81
N THR A 343 23.88 -0.09 -7.27
CA THR A 343 24.03 -0.54 -8.66
C THR A 343 23.20 -1.79 -8.98
N LEU A 344 23.13 -2.77 -8.07
CA LEU A 344 22.27 -3.95 -8.22
C LEU A 344 20.79 -3.57 -8.31
N ILE A 345 20.33 -2.71 -7.40
CA ILE A 345 18.95 -2.23 -7.35
C ILE A 345 18.57 -1.56 -8.67
N ARG A 346 19.37 -0.59 -9.13
CA ARG A 346 19.08 0.16 -10.35
C ARG A 346 19.13 -0.71 -11.60
N ALA A 347 20.05 -1.68 -11.66
CA ALA A 347 20.15 -2.61 -12.77
C ALA A 347 18.89 -3.49 -12.86
N ALA A 348 18.45 -4.07 -11.75
CA ALA A 348 17.27 -4.93 -11.71
C ALA A 348 15.98 -4.13 -11.98
N ALA A 349 15.83 -2.94 -11.40
CA ALA A 349 14.70 -2.06 -11.64
C ALA A 349 14.60 -1.62 -13.11
N LYS A 350 15.73 -1.34 -13.78
CA LYS A 350 15.78 -1.01 -15.21
C LYS A 350 15.27 -2.17 -16.08
N ASN A 351 15.62 -3.40 -15.73
CA ASN A 351 15.26 -4.59 -16.50
C ASN A 351 14.04 -5.33 -15.92
N PHE A 352 13.06 -4.59 -15.37
CA PHE A 352 11.92 -5.17 -14.67
C PHE A 352 11.05 -6.11 -15.52
N GLU A 353 11.17 -6.03 -16.86
CA GLU A 353 10.47 -6.95 -17.76
C GLU A 353 10.94 -8.39 -17.56
N ASP A 354 12.24 -8.58 -17.32
CA ASP A 354 12.90 -9.88 -17.18
C ASP A 354 13.34 -10.20 -15.74
N VAL A 355 13.46 -9.20 -14.85
CA VAL A 355 13.99 -9.35 -13.49
C VAL A 355 13.07 -8.72 -12.45
N ALA A 356 12.84 -9.41 -11.33
CA ALA A 356 12.17 -8.84 -10.18
C ALA A 356 13.19 -8.29 -9.17
N ILE A 357 12.87 -7.18 -8.49
CA ILE A 357 13.72 -6.56 -7.47
C ILE A 357 12.95 -6.41 -6.16
N VAL A 358 13.51 -6.86 -5.04
CA VAL A 358 12.89 -6.71 -3.71
C VAL A 358 13.86 -5.99 -2.80
N VAL A 359 13.45 -4.80 -2.32
CA VAL A 359 14.25 -3.94 -1.44
C VAL A 359 13.73 -3.83 -0.01
N ASN A 360 12.52 -4.31 0.24
CA ASN A 360 11.87 -4.21 1.56
C ASN A 360 11.40 -5.60 2.02
N PRO A 361 11.79 -6.06 3.22
CA PRO A 361 11.32 -7.32 3.81
C PRO A 361 9.79 -7.45 3.89
N SER A 362 9.05 -6.33 4.00
CA SER A 362 7.58 -6.36 4.03
C SER A 362 6.95 -6.97 2.77
N ASN A 363 7.69 -7.04 1.66
CA ASN A 363 7.21 -7.59 0.40
C ASN A 363 7.45 -9.11 0.27
N TYR A 364 8.24 -9.73 1.16
CA TYR A 364 8.63 -11.14 1.06
C TYR A 364 7.43 -12.09 0.97
N ALA A 365 6.48 -11.95 1.90
CA ALA A 365 5.29 -12.80 1.95
C ALA A 365 4.41 -12.67 0.69
N ALA A 366 4.19 -11.43 0.21
CA ALA A 366 3.39 -11.19 -0.98
C ALA A 366 4.05 -11.75 -2.25
N VAL A 367 5.38 -11.62 -2.37
CA VAL A 367 6.15 -12.14 -3.50
C VAL A 367 6.13 -13.68 -3.50
N LEU A 368 6.35 -14.33 -2.36
CA LEU A 368 6.27 -15.80 -2.28
C LEU A 368 4.89 -16.32 -2.66
N LEU A 369 3.83 -15.74 -2.09
CA LEU A 369 2.46 -16.16 -2.37
C LEU A 369 2.13 -16.05 -3.87
N GLU A 370 2.61 -14.99 -4.53
CA GLU A 370 2.42 -14.83 -5.96
C GLU A 370 3.24 -15.85 -6.76
N LEU A 371 4.49 -16.12 -6.38
CA LEU A 371 5.32 -17.14 -7.02
C LEU A 371 4.71 -18.54 -6.90
N GLU A 372 4.21 -18.92 -5.73
CA GLU A 372 3.54 -20.20 -5.50
C GLU A 372 2.33 -20.36 -6.43
N LYS A 373 1.47 -19.34 -6.50
CA LYS A 373 0.28 -19.33 -7.36
C LYS A 373 0.62 -19.28 -8.86
N GLY A 374 1.69 -18.59 -9.22
CA GLY A 374 2.16 -18.38 -10.59
C GLY A 374 3.11 -19.47 -11.12
N ALA A 375 3.27 -20.58 -10.40
CA ALA A 375 4.23 -21.65 -10.72
C ALA A 375 5.66 -21.10 -10.95
N GLY A 376 6.13 -20.31 -9.98
CA GLY A 376 7.43 -19.64 -9.96
C GLY A 376 7.51 -18.39 -10.83
N ARG A 377 6.39 -17.72 -11.11
CA ARG A 377 6.35 -16.48 -11.92
C ARG A 377 5.68 -15.34 -11.15
N LEU A 378 6.17 -14.13 -11.39
CA LEU A 378 5.48 -12.90 -10.99
C LEU A 378 4.79 -12.29 -12.21
N ASN A 379 3.73 -11.54 -12.01
CA ASN A 379 3.09 -10.77 -13.05
C ASN A 379 3.92 -9.50 -13.37
N LEU A 380 3.71 -8.94 -14.56
CA LEU A 380 4.42 -7.74 -15.01
C LEU A 380 4.13 -6.51 -14.14
N GLU A 381 2.90 -6.36 -13.66
CA GLU A 381 2.48 -5.23 -12.82
C GLU A 381 3.18 -5.25 -11.45
N THR A 382 3.33 -6.43 -10.85
CA THR A 382 4.08 -6.67 -9.61
C THR A 382 5.54 -6.28 -9.82
N ARG A 383 6.19 -6.74 -10.92
CA ARG A 383 7.57 -6.33 -11.22
C ARG A 383 7.71 -4.83 -11.43
N ARG A 384 6.74 -4.16 -12.07
CA ARG A 384 6.72 -2.69 -12.20
C ARG A 384 6.60 -1.98 -10.85
N LYS A 385 5.70 -2.43 -9.96
CA LYS A 385 5.55 -1.87 -8.61
C LYS A 385 6.82 -2.05 -7.78
N LEU A 386 7.41 -3.23 -7.86
CA LEU A 386 8.67 -3.56 -7.21
C LEU A 386 9.82 -2.68 -7.74
N ALA A 387 9.91 -2.48 -9.06
CA ALA A 387 10.90 -1.59 -9.68
C ALA A 387 10.73 -0.13 -9.25
N LEU A 388 9.50 0.39 -9.19
CA LEU A 388 9.21 1.73 -8.66
C LEU A 388 9.71 1.87 -7.21
N SER A 389 9.33 0.91 -6.35
CA SER A 389 9.77 0.90 -4.95
C SER A 389 11.30 0.89 -4.84
N ALA A 390 11.98 0.18 -5.74
CA ALA A 390 13.43 0.11 -5.76
C ALA A 390 14.09 1.44 -6.19
N ILE A 391 13.53 2.14 -7.17
CA ILE A 391 13.98 3.48 -7.58
C ILE A 391 13.75 4.49 -6.44
N GLU A 392 12.57 4.50 -5.82
CA GLU A 392 12.27 5.34 -4.65
C GLU A 392 13.23 5.08 -3.50
N HIS A 393 13.61 3.82 -3.26
CA HIS A 393 14.58 3.45 -2.23
C HIS A 393 15.95 4.07 -2.50
N THR A 394 16.48 3.99 -3.73
CA THR A 394 17.78 4.62 -4.07
C THR A 394 17.72 6.15 -4.09
N ALA A 395 16.62 6.74 -4.56
CA ALA A 395 16.44 8.20 -4.52
C ALA A 395 16.43 8.72 -3.07
N HIS A 396 15.75 8.00 -2.18
CA HIS A 396 15.77 8.33 -0.76
C HIS A 396 17.17 8.18 -0.16
N TYR A 397 17.89 7.09 -0.49
CA TYR A 397 19.23 6.83 0.02
C TYR A 397 20.23 7.94 -0.37
N ASP A 398 20.25 8.34 -1.64
CA ASP A 398 21.13 9.42 -2.12
C ASP A 398 20.75 10.78 -1.52
N ALA A 399 19.46 11.04 -1.32
CA ALA A 399 18.99 12.26 -0.66
C ALA A 399 19.51 12.36 0.79
N MET A 400 19.54 11.25 1.53
CA MET A 400 20.08 11.22 2.90
C MET A 400 21.58 11.53 2.93
N ILE A 401 22.36 10.94 2.02
CA ILE A 401 23.81 11.21 1.91
C ILE A 401 24.04 12.69 1.59
N SER A 402 23.32 13.21 0.60
CA SER A 402 23.44 14.60 0.17
C SER A 402 23.03 15.59 1.28
N GLN A 403 22.00 15.26 2.07
CA GLN A 403 21.60 16.05 3.22
C GLN A 403 22.71 16.08 4.29
N ALA A 404 23.22 14.91 4.69
CA ALA A 404 24.27 14.82 5.70
C ALA A 404 25.53 15.63 5.30
N TRP A 405 25.93 15.57 4.03
CA TRP A 405 27.10 16.31 3.53
C TRP A 405 26.86 17.83 3.45
N ARG A 406 25.63 18.27 3.15
CA ARG A 406 25.27 19.69 3.20
C ARG A 406 25.35 20.24 4.63
N GLU A 407 24.74 19.56 5.58
CA GLU A 407 24.74 19.97 7.00
C GLU A 407 26.17 20.14 7.54
N ALA A 408 27.12 19.31 7.12
CA ALA A 408 28.53 19.45 7.52
C ALA A 408 29.30 20.55 6.77
N SER A 409 28.89 20.90 5.56
CA SER A 409 29.49 21.99 4.80
C SER A 409 29.04 23.33 5.39
N ASP A 410 27.75 23.45 5.71
CA ASP A 410 27.17 24.63 6.35
C ASP A 410 27.74 24.85 7.77
N ALA A 411 28.00 23.77 8.53
CA ALA A 411 28.62 23.84 9.86
C ALA A 411 30.09 24.33 9.85
N ALA A 412 30.79 24.25 8.71
CA ALA A 412 32.18 24.68 8.59
C ALA A 412 32.33 26.18 8.25
N GLU A 413 31.25 26.85 7.83
CA GLU A 413 31.25 28.26 7.41
C GLU A 413 30.61 29.23 8.42
N VAL A 414 30.24 28.76 9.62
CA VAL A 414 29.49 29.58 10.58
C VAL A 414 30.40 30.57 11.33
N ASP A 415 30.54 31.77 10.78
CA ASP A 415 30.87 32.99 11.49
C ASP A 415 29.71 33.39 12.43
N ALA A 416 30.00 34.05 13.55
CA ALA A 416 29.07 34.32 14.67
C ALA A 416 27.85 35.23 14.36
N LYS A 417 27.51 35.45 13.08
CA LYS A 417 26.30 36.17 12.62
C LYS A 417 25.11 35.26 12.31
N ALA A 418 25.26 33.94 12.35
CA ALA A 418 24.24 32.98 11.94
C ALA A 418 23.14 32.65 12.96
N GLU A 419 22.82 33.55 13.91
CA GLU A 419 21.58 33.40 14.67
C GLU A 419 20.33 33.73 13.82
N GLU A 420 20.49 34.45 12.70
CA GLU A 420 19.39 34.88 11.83
C GLU A 420 18.94 33.83 10.79
N GLU A 421 19.77 32.88 10.37
CA GLU A 421 19.39 31.85 9.38
C GLU A 421 19.22 30.46 10.01
N ARG A 422 18.19 30.32 10.86
CA ARG A 422 17.77 29.00 11.41
C ARG A 422 17.07 28.09 10.40
N PHE A 423 16.86 28.54 9.16
CA PHE A 423 16.20 27.79 8.11
C PHE A 423 17.19 27.49 6.98
N PRO A 424 17.36 26.20 6.59
CA PRO A 424 18.36 25.84 5.58
C PRO A 424 17.95 26.35 4.19
N PRO A 425 18.91 26.61 3.28
CA PRO A 425 18.63 27.03 1.90
C PRO A 425 17.86 25.97 1.09
N SER A 426 17.86 24.72 1.55
CA SER A 426 17.05 23.63 1.01
C SER A 426 16.43 22.81 2.15
N LEU A 427 15.10 22.79 2.23
CA LEU A 427 14.36 21.97 3.20
C LEU A 427 13.65 20.80 2.50
N THR A 428 14.00 19.58 2.89
CA THR A 428 13.31 18.36 2.39
C THR A 428 12.36 17.84 3.46
N VAL A 429 11.07 17.68 3.11
CA VAL A 429 10.05 17.11 4.01
C VAL A 429 9.52 15.80 3.43
N LYS A 430 9.87 14.68 4.06
CA LYS A 430 9.38 13.36 3.66
C LYS A 430 8.08 13.02 4.36
N LEU A 431 7.01 12.82 3.59
CA LEU A 431 5.68 12.49 4.09
C LEU A 431 5.26 11.07 3.66
N SER A 432 4.74 10.29 4.59
CA SER A 432 4.18 8.95 4.36
C SER A 432 2.66 8.99 4.53
N ARG A 433 1.93 8.44 3.57
CA ARG A 433 0.46 8.38 3.65
C ARG A 433 0.02 7.41 4.73
N VAL A 434 -0.84 7.86 5.64
CA VAL A 434 -1.47 7.03 6.68
C VAL A 434 -2.78 6.43 6.16
N GLN A 435 -3.69 7.28 5.69
CA GLN A 435 -5.01 6.86 5.22
C GLN A 435 -5.58 7.83 4.18
N THR A 436 -6.43 7.35 3.29
CA THR A 436 -7.32 8.22 2.50
C THR A 436 -8.46 8.73 3.37
N LEU A 437 -8.93 9.94 3.09
CA LEU A 437 -10.09 10.53 3.76
C LEU A 437 -11.28 10.53 2.81
N ARG A 438 -12.49 10.54 3.38
CA ARG A 438 -13.74 10.51 2.61
C ARG A 438 -13.83 11.65 1.58
N TYR A 439 -13.36 12.83 1.96
CA TYR A 439 -13.22 14.04 1.14
C TYR A 439 -12.30 15.03 1.88
N GLY A 440 -11.95 16.14 1.23
CA GLY A 440 -11.20 17.26 1.80
C GLY A 440 -12.04 18.14 2.71
N GLU A 441 -11.84 19.45 2.69
CA GLU A 441 -12.71 20.36 3.45
C GLU A 441 -14.17 20.27 2.96
N ASN A 442 -14.37 20.01 1.67
CA ASN A 442 -15.65 19.92 1.01
C ASN A 442 -15.84 18.56 0.29
N PRO A 443 -17.08 18.04 0.16
CA PRO A 443 -17.35 16.70 -0.41
C PRO A 443 -16.79 16.41 -1.81
N HIS A 444 -16.61 17.44 -2.64
CA HIS A 444 -16.11 17.30 -4.01
C HIS A 444 -14.57 17.22 -4.08
N GLN A 445 -13.86 17.50 -2.98
CA GLN A 445 -12.41 17.46 -2.90
C GLN A 445 -11.95 16.09 -2.39
N LYS A 446 -10.92 15.51 -3.00
CA LYS A 446 -10.28 14.28 -2.48
C LYS A 446 -9.21 14.65 -1.47
N ALA A 447 -9.00 13.83 -0.43
CA ALA A 447 -7.97 14.08 0.57
C ALA A 447 -7.39 12.79 1.16
N ALA A 448 -6.23 12.92 1.80
CA ALA A 448 -5.56 11.87 2.54
C ALA A 448 -4.75 12.48 3.70
N LEU A 449 -4.60 11.72 4.79
CA LEU A 449 -3.73 12.06 5.91
C LEU A 449 -2.32 11.52 5.65
N TYR A 450 -1.33 12.39 5.84
CA TYR A 450 0.10 12.06 5.79
C TYR A 450 0.78 12.38 7.12
N VAL A 451 1.87 11.68 7.41
CA VAL A 451 2.75 11.94 8.56
C VAL A 451 4.18 12.10 8.11
N ARG A 452 5.00 12.82 8.87
CA ARG A 452 6.44 12.85 8.66
C ARG A 452 7.00 11.43 8.79
N ALA A 453 7.77 10.98 7.81
CA ALA A 453 8.23 9.58 7.73
C ALA A 453 9.00 9.12 8.98
N GLU A 454 9.78 10.03 9.57
CA GLU A 454 10.52 9.89 10.83
C GLU A 454 9.65 9.52 12.05
N ARG A 455 8.33 9.80 12.03
CA ARG A 455 7.43 9.39 13.12
C ARG A 455 6.98 7.93 13.07
N GLY A 456 7.07 7.26 11.92
CA GLY A 456 6.65 5.86 11.76
C GLY A 456 5.14 5.59 11.84
N GLY A 457 4.29 6.57 12.13
CA GLY A 457 2.83 6.39 12.21
C GLY A 457 2.04 7.62 12.67
N ALA A 458 0.72 7.46 12.81
CA ALA A 458 -0.17 8.50 13.32
C ALA A 458 0.01 8.71 14.84
N SER A 459 -0.17 9.96 15.29
CA SER A 459 -0.11 10.32 16.72
C SER A 459 -1.40 10.06 17.48
N PHE A 460 -2.34 9.33 16.89
CA PHE A 460 -3.64 9.07 17.48
C PHE A 460 -4.15 7.70 17.10
N GLU A 461 -5.14 7.22 17.84
CA GLU A 461 -5.89 6.02 17.56
C GLU A 461 -7.39 6.32 17.58
N GLN A 462 -8.12 5.86 16.56
CA GLN A 462 -9.57 5.94 16.54
C GLN A 462 -10.16 4.69 17.22
N LEU A 463 -10.77 4.87 18.40
CA LEU A 463 -11.29 3.78 19.23
C LEU A 463 -12.74 3.38 18.88
N HIS A 464 -13.48 4.25 18.20
CA HIS A 464 -14.89 4.08 17.83
C HIS A 464 -15.35 5.08 16.76
N GLY A 465 -16.50 4.81 16.16
CA GLY A 465 -17.26 5.76 15.34
C GLY A 465 -17.07 5.62 13.84
N LYS A 466 -17.69 6.53 13.10
CA LYS A 466 -17.54 6.63 11.64
C LYS A 466 -16.13 7.05 11.25
N GLU A 467 -15.74 6.82 10.00
CA GLU A 467 -14.49 7.36 9.43
C GLU A 467 -14.34 8.88 9.71
N LEU A 468 -13.11 9.28 9.99
CA LEU A 468 -12.73 10.68 10.24
C LEU A 468 -12.72 11.46 8.91
N SER A 469 -13.36 12.63 8.91
CA SER A 469 -13.25 13.60 7.80
C SER A 469 -12.00 14.47 7.94
N TYR A 470 -11.65 15.22 6.90
CA TYR A 470 -10.61 16.25 6.96
C TYR A 470 -10.87 17.25 8.09
N ASN A 471 -12.09 17.81 8.14
CA ASN A 471 -12.46 18.79 9.17
C ASN A 471 -12.46 18.18 10.58
N ASN A 472 -12.81 16.89 10.73
CA ASN A 472 -12.73 16.22 12.02
C ASN A 472 -11.29 16.15 12.54
N LEU A 473 -10.31 15.87 11.67
CA LEU A 473 -8.91 15.85 12.05
C LEU A 473 -8.38 17.25 12.33
N LEU A 474 -8.72 18.22 11.48
CA LEU A 474 -8.29 19.62 11.65
C LEU A 474 -8.77 20.18 12.99
N ASP A 475 -10.06 20.01 13.30
CA ASP A 475 -10.63 20.48 14.56
C ASP A 475 -10.08 19.65 15.74
N ALA A 476 -9.99 18.31 15.64
CA ALA A 476 -9.50 17.48 16.75
C ALA A 476 -8.07 17.83 17.19
N PHE A 477 -7.18 18.10 16.23
CA PHE A 477 -5.82 18.54 16.55
C PHE A 477 -5.80 19.97 17.08
N GLY A 478 -6.61 20.88 16.54
CA GLY A 478 -6.76 22.23 17.10
C GLY A 478 -7.26 22.24 18.55
N THR A 479 -8.29 21.44 18.86
CA THR A 479 -8.82 21.30 20.22
C THR A 479 -7.80 20.66 21.16
N TRP A 480 -7.04 19.69 20.66
CA TRP A 480 -5.97 19.04 21.42
C TRP A 480 -4.84 20.01 21.77
N ASP A 481 -4.40 20.83 20.82
CA ASP A 481 -3.40 21.87 21.08
C ASP A 481 -3.89 22.86 22.15
N ALA A 482 -5.16 23.28 22.06
CA ALA A 482 -5.75 24.23 22.99
C ALA A 482 -5.90 23.67 24.42
N VAL A 483 -6.33 22.43 24.58
CA VAL A 483 -6.54 21.84 25.92
C VAL A 483 -5.21 21.57 26.63
N ASN A 484 -4.12 21.35 25.89
CA ASN A 484 -2.78 21.14 26.44
C ASN A 484 -2.06 22.43 26.83
N GLU A 485 -2.65 23.61 26.57
CA GLU A 485 -2.13 24.89 27.08
C GLU A 485 -2.33 25.04 28.60
N PHE A 486 -3.18 24.20 29.19
CA PHE A 486 -3.56 24.24 30.60
C PHE A 486 -2.93 23.09 31.36
N ALA A 487 -2.23 23.43 32.44
CA ALA A 487 -1.65 22.45 33.36
C ALA A 487 -2.73 21.77 34.21
N ASP A 488 -3.72 22.54 34.67
CA ASP A 488 -4.87 22.07 35.45
C ASP A 488 -5.80 21.18 34.62
N PRO A 489 -6.66 20.33 35.22
CA PRO A 489 -7.67 19.59 34.47
C PRO A 489 -8.55 20.54 33.66
N ALA A 490 -8.61 20.29 32.35
CA ALA A 490 -9.18 21.22 31.39
C ALA A 490 -10.08 20.50 30.38
N ALA A 491 -11.13 21.20 29.97
CA ALA A 491 -11.99 20.82 28.87
C ALA A 491 -12.08 21.98 27.87
N VAL A 492 -12.07 21.62 26.59
CA VAL A 492 -12.17 22.57 25.49
C VAL A 492 -13.18 22.04 24.48
N VAL A 493 -14.10 22.89 24.03
CA VAL A 493 -15.03 22.60 22.93
C VAL A 493 -14.69 23.48 21.75
N PHE A 494 -14.49 22.88 20.58
CA PHE A 494 -14.21 23.54 19.31
C PHE A 494 -15.33 23.33 18.30
N LYS A 495 -15.41 24.25 17.36
CA LYS A 495 -16.15 24.07 16.11
C LYS A 495 -15.57 24.96 15.04
N HIS A 496 -15.19 24.40 13.89
CA HIS A 496 -14.63 25.14 12.76
C HIS A 496 -13.40 25.95 13.18
N VAL A 497 -12.33 25.24 13.58
CA VAL A 497 -10.97 25.73 13.84
C VAL A 497 -10.79 26.77 14.96
N THR A 498 -11.79 26.97 15.80
CA THR A 498 -11.75 27.90 16.95
C THR A 498 -12.51 27.32 18.16
N PRO A 499 -12.12 27.63 19.41
CA PRO A 499 -12.90 27.24 20.59
C PRO A 499 -14.22 28.00 20.65
N SER A 500 -15.28 27.27 21.00
CA SER A 500 -16.55 27.84 21.47
C SER A 500 -16.60 27.98 22.99
N GLY A 501 -15.76 27.23 23.71
CA GLY A 501 -15.67 27.32 25.16
C GLY A 501 -14.50 26.54 25.74
N ILE A 502 -13.93 27.08 26.82
CA ILE A 502 -12.80 26.52 27.57
C ILE A 502 -13.10 26.64 29.06
N GLY A 503 -12.83 25.57 29.81
CA GLY A 503 -13.00 25.53 31.25
C GLY A 503 -11.89 24.73 31.92
N THR A 504 -11.46 25.20 33.09
CA THR A 504 -10.57 24.49 34.00
C THR A 504 -11.23 24.33 35.37
N ASP A 505 -10.86 23.25 36.06
CA ASP A 505 -11.30 22.97 37.43
C ASP A 505 -10.43 21.84 38.01
N ASP A 506 -10.45 21.65 39.32
CA ASP A 506 -9.84 20.48 39.95
C ASP A 506 -10.59 19.20 39.57
N GLU A 507 -11.92 19.28 39.37
CA GLU A 507 -12.73 18.19 38.86
C GLU A 507 -12.97 18.33 37.36
N LEU A 508 -12.46 17.39 36.56
CA LEU A 508 -12.61 17.41 35.10
C LEU A 508 -14.07 17.49 34.63
N SER A 509 -15.01 16.96 35.42
CA SER A 509 -16.44 17.06 35.14
C SER A 509 -16.96 18.49 35.26
N ALA A 510 -16.47 19.26 36.23
CA ALA A 510 -16.78 20.67 36.38
C ALA A 510 -16.11 21.52 35.29
N ALA A 511 -14.86 21.21 34.93
CA ALA A 511 -14.17 21.82 33.80
C ALA A 511 -14.97 21.65 32.49
N PHE A 512 -15.53 20.45 32.25
CA PHE A 512 -16.41 20.18 31.11
C PHE A 512 -17.69 21.02 31.11
N GLU A 513 -18.41 21.09 32.24
CA GLU A 513 -19.62 21.91 32.32
C GLU A 513 -19.31 23.40 32.11
N LYS A 514 -18.19 23.88 32.65
CA LYS A 514 -17.68 25.24 32.38
C LYS A 514 -17.44 25.46 30.89
N ALA A 515 -16.68 24.59 30.23
CA ALA A 515 -16.40 24.72 28.79
C ALA A 515 -17.70 24.67 27.95
N TRP A 516 -18.66 23.83 28.34
CA TRP A 516 -19.94 23.71 27.64
C TRP A 516 -20.82 24.95 27.82
N ALA A 517 -20.86 25.51 29.04
CA ALA A 517 -21.72 26.64 29.39
C ALA A 517 -21.33 27.95 28.68
N SER A 518 -20.08 28.09 28.22
CA SER A 518 -19.60 29.27 27.47
C SER A 518 -20.46 29.59 26.25
N ASP A 519 -20.75 28.58 25.43
CA ASP A 519 -21.64 28.69 24.25
C ASP A 519 -22.24 27.31 23.90
N PRO A 520 -23.32 26.90 24.60
CA PRO A 520 -23.94 25.59 24.38
C PRO A 520 -24.48 25.39 22.96
N LEU A 521 -24.86 26.48 22.28
CA LEU A 521 -25.40 26.43 20.92
C LEU A 521 -24.30 26.08 19.92
N SER A 522 -23.14 26.72 20.03
CA SER A 522 -21.99 26.41 19.16
C SER A 522 -21.35 25.08 19.53
N ALA A 523 -21.36 24.68 20.82
CA ALA A 523 -20.85 23.39 21.27
C ALA A 523 -21.59 22.19 20.62
N PHE A 524 -22.85 22.37 20.22
CA PHE A 524 -23.63 21.34 19.56
C PHE A 524 -23.02 20.96 18.20
N GLY A 525 -22.66 19.68 18.05
CA GLY A 525 -21.97 19.15 16.88
C GLY A 525 -20.50 19.56 16.80
N GLY A 526 -19.93 20.07 17.89
CA GLY A 526 -18.52 20.39 18.00
C GLY A 526 -17.65 19.17 18.32
N ILE A 527 -16.39 19.47 18.66
CA ILE A 527 -15.39 18.53 19.14
C ILE A 527 -15.00 18.89 20.56
N LEU A 528 -15.05 17.91 21.46
CA LEU A 528 -14.63 18.05 22.85
C LEU A 528 -13.24 17.44 23.05
N ALA A 529 -12.32 18.15 23.69
CA ALA A 529 -11.06 17.59 24.15
C ALA A 529 -10.89 17.74 25.68
N LEU A 530 -10.26 16.75 26.30
CA LEU A 530 -9.84 16.76 27.70
C LEU A 530 -8.31 16.51 27.78
N ASN A 531 -7.60 17.23 28.65
CA ASN A 531 -6.15 17.02 28.87
C ASN A 531 -5.83 15.91 29.91
N ARG A 532 -6.84 15.14 30.31
CA ARG A 532 -6.78 14.01 31.25
C ARG A 532 -7.61 12.84 30.72
N PRO A 533 -7.40 11.60 31.20
CA PRO A 533 -8.22 10.45 30.81
C PRO A 533 -9.72 10.75 30.91
N PHE A 534 -10.50 10.35 29.91
CA PHE A 534 -11.93 10.64 29.83
C PHE A 534 -12.71 9.77 30.83
N PRO A 535 -13.38 10.37 31.84
CA PRO A 535 -14.01 9.62 32.92
C PRO A 535 -15.46 9.24 32.62
N ALA A 536 -15.96 8.22 33.31
CA ALA A 536 -17.33 7.76 33.17
C ALA A 536 -18.37 8.84 33.56
N SER A 537 -18.04 9.72 34.50
CA SER A 537 -18.92 10.80 34.97
C SER A 537 -19.29 11.80 33.88
N ILE A 538 -18.36 12.12 32.97
CA ILE A 538 -18.63 13.01 31.83
C ILE A 538 -19.45 12.26 30.76
N ALA A 539 -19.20 10.97 30.56
CA ALA A 539 -19.98 10.16 29.61
C ALA A 539 -21.49 10.13 29.98
N GLU A 540 -21.82 10.14 31.27
CA GLU A 540 -23.19 10.22 31.78
C GLU A 540 -23.82 11.59 31.54
N LYS A 541 -23.08 12.67 31.87
CA LYS A 541 -23.54 14.06 31.71
C LYS A 541 -23.76 14.47 30.25
N LEU A 542 -23.12 13.79 29.28
CA LEU A 542 -23.32 14.06 27.87
C LEU A 542 -24.78 13.88 27.41
N GLY A 543 -25.65 13.16 28.14
CA GLY A 543 -27.12 13.17 27.93
C GLY A 543 -27.56 13.14 26.46
N LYS A 544 -28.22 14.22 25.99
CA LYS A 544 -28.59 14.45 24.58
C LYS A 544 -27.65 15.42 23.83
N ARG A 545 -26.57 15.89 24.47
CA ARG A 545 -25.57 16.78 23.89
C ARG A 545 -24.89 16.06 22.72
N PHE A 546 -25.03 16.61 21.52
CA PHE A 546 -24.44 16.04 20.31
C PHE A 546 -23.02 16.55 20.12
N LEU A 547 -22.08 15.64 19.89
CA LEU A 547 -20.68 15.90 19.55
C LEU A 547 -20.32 15.03 18.35
N GLU A 548 -19.49 15.54 17.45
CA GLU A 548 -18.97 14.74 16.35
C GLU A 548 -17.78 13.89 16.77
N VAL A 549 -16.88 14.46 17.58
CA VAL A 549 -15.63 13.84 18.02
C VAL A 549 -15.38 14.16 19.49
N ILE A 550 -14.87 13.19 20.23
CA ILE A 550 -14.25 13.39 21.55
C ILE A 550 -12.78 13.00 21.44
N VAL A 551 -11.92 13.80 22.05
CA VAL A 551 -10.47 13.64 22.07
C VAL A 551 -9.97 13.60 23.51
N ALA A 552 -9.16 12.61 23.87
CA ALA A 552 -8.56 12.50 25.19
C ALA A 552 -7.24 11.72 25.10
N PRO A 553 -6.34 11.79 26.09
CA PRO A 553 -5.15 10.92 26.12
C PRO A 553 -5.53 9.44 26.23
N SER A 554 -6.60 9.12 26.96
CA SER A 554 -7.16 7.78 27.11
C SER A 554 -8.60 7.87 27.61
N TYR A 555 -9.29 6.73 27.70
CA TYR A 555 -10.67 6.63 28.19
C TYR A 555 -10.74 5.58 29.28
N GLU A 556 -11.50 5.85 30.33
CA GLU A 556 -11.89 4.81 31.28
C GLU A 556 -12.74 3.73 30.58
N PRO A 557 -12.60 2.45 30.94
CA PRO A 557 -13.37 1.36 30.32
C PRO A 557 -14.88 1.60 30.34
N GLU A 558 -15.43 2.03 31.48
CA GLU A 558 -16.85 2.32 31.65
C GLU A 558 -17.32 3.50 30.78
N ALA A 559 -16.48 4.52 30.61
CA ALA A 559 -16.76 5.64 29.72
C ALA A 559 -16.83 5.17 28.27
N LEU A 560 -15.86 4.34 27.85
CA LEU A 560 -15.78 3.82 26.49
C LEU A 560 -17.01 2.97 26.15
N GLU A 561 -17.46 2.10 27.06
CA GLU A 561 -18.68 1.31 26.89
C GLU A 561 -19.93 2.18 26.71
N LYS A 562 -20.08 3.23 27.51
CA LYS A 562 -21.21 4.17 27.41
C LYS A 562 -21.18 4.94 26.10
N LEU A 563 -20.01 5.48 25.72
CA LEU A 563 -19.85 6.30 24.52
C LEU A 563 -20.02 5.47 23.23
N ARG A 564 -19.60 4.20 23.21
CA ARG A 564 -19.76 3.30 22.06
C ARG A 564 -21.21 3.04 21.66
N LYS A 565 -22.17 3.26 22.57
CA LYS A 565 -23.61 3.22 22.27
C LYS A 565 -24.03 4.30 21.25
N ARG A 566 -23.26 5.39 21.12
CA ARG A 566 -23.47 6.44 20.11
C ARG A 566 -22.77 6.05 18.82
N LYS A 567 -23.50 5.39 17.91
CA LYS A 567 -22.96 4.79 16.66
C LYS A 567 -22.06 5.71 15.82
N ASN A 568 -22.37 7.01 15.75
CA ASN A 568 -21.67 7.95 14.86
C ASN A 568 -20.56 8.75 15.55
N LEU A 569 -20.49 8.73 16.88
CA LEU A 569 -19.52 9.51 17.65
C LEU A 569 -18.11 8.95 17.44
N ARG A 570 -17.15 9.78 17.02
CA ARG A 570 -15.74 9.36 16.98
C ARG A 570 -15.08 9.57 18.32
N LEU A 571 -14.33 8.56 18.75
CA LEU A 571 -13.50 8.61 19.95
C LEU A 571 -12.05 8.50 19.53
N ILE A 572 -11.25 9.52 19.86
CA ILE A 572 -9.84 9.60 19.50
C ILE A 572 -9.01 9.57 20.78
N ALA A 573 -8.14 8.56 20.90
CA ALA A 573 -7.06 8.56 21.87
C ALA A 573 -5.83 9.23 21.26
N MET A 574 -5.45 10.40 21.78
CA MET A 574 -4.24 11.10 21.37
C MET A 574 -3.03 10.55 22.12
N LYS A 575 -1.97 10.22 21.38
CA LYS A 575 -0.63 10.00 21.93
C LYS A 575 0.04 11.38 21.98
N THR A 576 0.93 11.62 22.94
CA THR A 576 1.69 12.89 23.00
C THR A 576 3.05 12.71 22.33
N PRO A 577 3.18 12.92 21.00
CA PRO A 577 4.48 12.97 20.36
C PRO A 577 5.18 14.30 20.67
N PRO A 578 6.50 14.40 20.48
CA PRO A 578 7.19 15.67 20.55
C PRO A 578 6.58 16.67 19.55
N PRO A 579 6.43 17.96 19.93
CA PRO A 579 5.87 18.96 19.05
C PRO A 579 6.67 19.06 17.76
N PRO A 580 6.03 19.36 16.62
CA PRO A 580 6.75 19.50 15.36
C PRO A 580 7.88 20.54 15.49
N SER A 581 9.00 20.32 14.81
CA SER A 581 10.08 21.31 14.71
C SER A 581 9.62 22.53 13.91
N HIS A 582 8.83 22.31 12.85
CA HIS A 582 8.34 23.34 11.94
C HIS A 582 6.87 23.12 11.53
N LEU A 583 6.14 24.21 11.38
CA LEU A 583 4.82 24.29 10.74
C LEU A 583 5.00 24.64 9.25
N LEU A 584 4.20 24.00 8.41
CA LEU A 584 4.21 24.18 6.95
C LEU A 584 2.84 24.72 6.52
N ARG A 585 2.82 25.79 5.71
CA ARG A 585 1.60 26.35 5.14
C ARG A 585 1.75 26.50 3.63
N SER A 586 0.88 25.85 2.86
CA SER A 586 0.88 25.95 1.40
C SER A 586 0.28 27.28 0.93
N LEU A 587 0.89 27.85 -0.11
CA LEU A 587 0.40 28.98 -0.91
C LEU A 587 0.20 28.53 -2.38
N GLY A 588 -0.34 27.33 -2.59
CA GLY A 588 -0.29 26.65 -3.88
C GLY A 588 1.00 25.83 -4.00
N ASP A 589 1.81 26.12 -5.01
CA ASP A 589 3.10 25.44 -5.26
C ASP A 589 4.23 25.92 -4.33
N GLU A 590 4.01 27.03 -3.62
CA GLU A 590 4.93 27.57 -2.62
C GLU A 590 4.57 27.11 -1.20
N VAL A 591 5.55 27.11 -0.30
CA VAL A 591 5.37 26.69 1.10
C VAL A 591 6.05 27.67 2.05
N LEU A 592 5.28 28.20 3.00
CA LEU A 592 5.81 28.93 4.16
C LEU A 592 6.20 27.94 5.25
N VAL A 593 7.35 28.19 5.87
CA VAL A 593 7.87 27.40 6.99
C VAL A 593 8.08 28.31 8.20
N THR A 594 7.57 27.92 9.36
CA THR A 594 7.75 28.67 10.61
C THR A 594 7.94 27.75 11.81
N GLN A 595 8.54 28.26 12.89
CA GLN A 595 8.50 27.59 14.18
C GLN A 595 7.08 27.61 14.76
N PRO A 596 6.65 26.59 15.53
CA PRO A 596 5.37 26.62 16.23
C PRO A 596 5.35 27.69 17.33
N ASP A 597 4.19 28.29 17.56
CA ASP A 597 3.96 29.24 18.65
C ASP A 597 3.84 28.52 20.01
N ARG A 598 4.99 28.30 20.66
CA ARG A 598 5.09 27.49 21.88
C ARG A 598 4.94 28.30 23.17
N LEU A 599 5.40 29.55 23.18
CA LEU A 599 5.37 30.38 24.38
C LEU A 599 3.95 30.91 24.61
N VAL A 600 3.62 31.20 25.86
CA VAL A 600 2.36 31.86 26.26
C VAL A 600 2.67 33.19 26.92
N PHE A 601 3.64 33.19 27.83
CA PHE A 601 4.13 34.39 28.50
C PHE A 601 5.63 34.54 28.22
N GLY A 602 6.07 35.78 28.01
CA GLY A 602 7.48 36.15 27.98
C GLY A 602 7.94 36.57 29.38
N ASP A 603 9.13 37.16 29.46
CA ASP A 603 9.79 37.44 30.74
C ASP A 603 9.22 38.65 31.51
N GLY A 604 8.22 39.36 30.98
CA GLY A 604 7.70 40.59 31.62
C GLY A 604 6.24 40.90 31.31
N LEU A 605 5.31 40.36 32.12
CA LEU A 605 3.96 40.92 32.23
C LEU A 605 4.03 42.24 33.00
N LYS A 606 3.62 43.34 32.36
CA LYS A 606 3.71 44.68 32.94
C LYS A 606 2.33 45.30 33.12
N CYS A 607 1.94 45.61 34.36
CA CYS A 607 0.79 46.48 34.60
C CYS A 607 1.14 47.92 34.16
N VAL A 608 0.30 48.52 33.31
CA VAL A 608 0.54 49.85 32.72
C VAL A 608 -0.46 50.92 33.15
N THR A 609 -1.57 50.52 33.74
CA THR A 609 -2.56 51.43 34.36
C THR A 609 -2.18 51.77 35.80
N LYS A 610 -2.81 52.81 36.34
CA LYS A 610 -2.66 53.23 37.75
C LYS A 610 -3.16 52.17 38.72
N ARG A 611 -4.32 51.57 38.44
CA ARG A 611 -4.90 50.47 39.23
C ARG A 611 -4.17 49.18 38.91
N GLN A 612 -3.69 48.51 39.97
CA GLN A 612 -3.11 47.17 39.89
C GLN A 612 -4.21 46.11 39.85
N PRO A 613 -4.03 45.00 39.11
CA PRO A 613 -4.98 43.90 39.13
C PRO A 613 -4.99 43.22 40.51
N THR A 614 -6.17 42.79 40.94
CA THR A 614 -6.31 41.85 42.06
C THR A 614 -5.81 40.47 41.66
N ALA A 615 -5.56 39.58 42.63
CA ALA A 615 -5.13 38.20 42.35
C ALA A 615 -6.13 37.43 41.46
N GLU A 616 -7.43 37.69 41.65
CA GLU A 616 -8.49 37.04 40.86
C GLU A 616 -8.55 37.57 39.42
N GLU A 617 -8.36 38.88 39.23
CA GLU A 617 -8.22 39.49 37.91
C GLU A 617 -6.96 39.04 37.20
N GLU A 618 -5.85 38.89 37.92
CA GLU A 618 -4.62 38.34 37.36
C GLU A 618 -4.82 36.90 36.87
N ALA A 619 -5.48 36.06 37.67
CA ALA A 619 -5.86 34.71 37.27
C ALA A 619 -6.76 34.73 36.02
N ALA A 620 -7.78 35.59 35.99
CA ALA A 620 -8.68 35.75 34.84
C ALA A 620 -7.94 36.22 33.58
N MET A 621 -7.04 37.21 33.69
CA MET A 621 -6.22 37.66 32.57
C MET A 621 -5.31 36.56 32.04
N ARG A 622 -4.63 35.83 32.93
CA ARG A 622 -3.74 34.72 32.54
C ARG A 622 -4.51 33.57 31.89
N PHE A 623 -5.72 33.28 32.34
CA PHE A 623 -6.60 32.30 31.71
C PHE A 623 -7.08 32.79 30.34
N ALA A 624 -7.61 34.03 30.27
CA ALA A 624 -8.11 34.64 29.04
C ALA A 624 -7.02 34.73 27.97
N TRP A 625 -5.78 35.05 28.36
CA TRP A 625 -4.62 35.13 27.45
C TRP A 625 -4.25 33.78 26.84
N ARG A 626 -4.19 32.73 27.68
CA ARG A 626 -4.00 31.34 27.19
C ARG A 626 -5.09 30.94 26.21
N ALA A 627 -6.34 31.27 26.52
CA ALA A 627 -7.47 31.00 25.63
C ALA A 627 -7.36 31.77 24.30
N ALA A 628 -7.01 33.06 24.33
CA ALA A 628 -6.93 33.91 23.15
C ALA A 628 -5.91 33.42 22.11
N LYS A 629 -4.79 32.82 22.55
CA LYS A 629 -3.78 32.19 21.68
C LYS A 629 -4.35 31.13 20.73
N HIS A 630 -5.47 30.50 21.10
CA HIS A 630 -6.11 29.42 20.34
C HIS A 630 -7.35 29.87 19.56
N VAL A 631 -7.73 31.14 19.66
CA VAL A 631 -8.84 31.73 18.91
C VAL A 631 -8.32 32.35 17.60
N LYS A 632 -9.10 32.24 16.52
CA LYS A 632 -8.72 32.84 15.23
C LYS A 632 -8.71 34.37 15.28
N SER A 633 -7.70 34.99 14.69
CA SER A 633 -7.48 36.43 14.74
C SER A 633 -8.41 37.22 13.81
N ASN A 634 -8.80 38.45 14.15
CA ASN A 634 -8.55 39.12 15.43
C ASN A 634 -9.42 38.50 16.53
N ALA A 635 -8.80 38.18 17.67
CA ALA A 635 -9.46 37.47 18.75
C ALA A 635 -9.68 38.35 19.99
N ILE A 636 -10.89 38.29 20.54
CA ILE A 636 -11.24 38.85 21.84
C ILE A 636 -11.85 37.75 22.70
N VAL A 637 -11.29 37.55 23.89
CA VAL A 637 -11.79 36.57 24.87
C VAL A 637 -12.18 37.29 26.15
N LEU A 638 -13.43 37.14 26.55
CA LEU A 638 -13.93 37.47 27.88
C LEU A 638 -13.88 36.20 28.73
N ALA A 639 -13.24 36.27 29.89
CA ALA A 639 -13.15 35.13 30.78
C ALA A 639 -13.12 35.53 32.25
N GLY A 640 -13.58 34.62 33.10
CA GLY A 640 -13.22 34.60 34.51
C GLY A 640 -11.91 33.83 34.76
N PRO A 641 -11.57 33.56 36.02
CA PRO A 641 -10.34 32.86 36.40
C PRO A 641 -10.18 31.45 35.80
N THR A 642 -11.28 30.77 35.49
CA THR A 642 -11.29 29.34 35.12
C THR A 642 -12.20 29.00 33.94
N GLN A 643 -12.79 29.99 33.26
CA GLN A 643 -13.79 29.74 32.23
C GLN A 643 -13.91 30.92 31.26
N THR A 644 -13.98 30.63 29.96
CA THR A 644 -14.37 31.62 28.94
C THR A 644 -15.86 31.89 29.03
N VAL A 645 -16.28 33.14 28.96
CA VAL A 645 -17.70 33.53 29.03
C VAL A 645 -18.18 34.27 27.78
N GLY A 646 -17.25 34.70 26.91
CA GLY A 646 -17.56 35.24 25.60
C GLY A 646 -16.34 35.21 24.69
N ILE A 647 -16.50 34.78 23.44
CA ILE A 647 -15.41 34.69 22.47
C ILE A 647 -15.86 35.37 21.18
N GLY A 648 -15.08 36.35 20.73
CA GLY A 648 -15.18 36.98 19.41
C GLY A 648 -13.99 36.57 18.57
N ALA A 649 -14.24 35.79 17.51
CA ALA A 649 -13.20 35.15 16.71
C ALA A 649 -13.23 35.58 15.25
N GLY A 650 -12.05 35.66 14.63
CA GLY A 650 -11.89 35.67 13.17
C GLY A 650 -12.30 36.95 12.46
N GLN A 651 -12.36 38.09 13.16
CA GLN A 651 -12.81 39.35 12.55
C GLN A 651 -11.68 40.18 11.96
N MET A 652 -11.97 40.87 10.86
CA MET A 652 -11.06 41.83 10.23
C MET A 652 -10.84 43.06 11.13
N SER A 653 -11.88 43.48 11.87
CA SER A 653 -11.83 44.56 12.86
C SER A 653 -11.80 44.01 14.28
N ARG A 654 -10.92 44.53 15.13
CA ARG A 654 -10.83 44.12 16.54
C ARG A 654 -12.07 44.52 17.35
N VAL A 655 -12.66 45.68 17.05
CA VAL A 655 -13.90 46.14 17.69
C VAL A 655 -15.07 45.20 17.41
N ASP A 656 -15.15 44.65 16.20
CA ASP A 656 -16.20 43.68 15.87
C ASP A 656 -16.04 42.39 16.70
N SER A 657 -14.81 41.96 16.97
CA SER A 657 -14.55 40.87 17.92
C SER A 657 -14.97 41.22 19.34
N VAL A 658 -14.83 42.48 19.79
CA VAL A 658 -15.33 42.91 21.12
C VAL A 658 -16.86 42.84 21.16
N HIS A 659 -17.55 43.33 20.12
CA HIS A 659 -19.00 43.24 20.03
C HIS A 659 -19.49 41.79 20.06
N MET A 660 -18.88 40.92 19.26
CA MET A 660 -19.23 39.51 19.22
C MET A 660 -18.99 38.79 20.55
N ALA A 661 -17.85 39.04 21.19
CA ALA A 661 -17.56 38.51 22.52
C ALA A 661 -18.60 38.98 23.54
N GLY A 662 -19.00 40.24 23.46
CA GLY A 662 -20.07 40.83 24.29
C GLY A 662 -21.43 40.20 24.07
N GLU A 663 -21.83 39.94 22.82
CA GLU A 663 -23.09 39.24 22.52
C GLU A 663 -23.10 37.81 23.07
N LYS A 664 -21.98 37.09 22.94
CA LYS A 664 -21.81 35.75 23.53
C LYS A 664 -21.87 35.80 25.06
N PHE A 665 -21.25 36.80 25.66
CA PHE A 665 -21.32 37.01 27.10
C PHE A 665 -22.74 37.33 27.58
N ALA A 666 -23.49 38.14 26.85
CA ALA A 666 -24.89 38.40 27.16
C ALA A 666 -25.77 37.14 27.06
N GLN A 667 -25.45 36.21 26.15
CA GLN A 667 -26.10 34.90 26.08
C GLN A 667 -25.72 34.03 27.28
N PHE A 668 -24.44 33.97 27.65
CA PHE A 668 -23.95 33.25 28.82
C PHE A 668 -24.67 33.66 30.12
N LEU A 669 -24.85 34.97 30.32
CA LEU A 669 -25.49 35.54 31.51
C LEU A 669 -26.98 35.18 31.69
N LYS A 670 -27.64 34.63 30.67
CA LYS A 670 -29.03 34.18 30.79
C LYS A 670 -29.18 32.98 31.72
N ASP A 671 -28.19 32.09 31.69
CA ASP A 671 -28.22 30.81 32.38
C ASP A 671 -27.11 30.68 33.44
N ASN A 672 -26.19 31.64 33.52
CA ASN A 672 -25.01 31.59 34.38
C ASN A 672 -24.75 32.94 35.07
N PRO A 673 -24.18 32.94 36.28
CA PRO A 673 -23.82 34.18 36.97
C PRO A 673 -22.64 34.89 36.28
N LYS A 674 -22.58 36.22 36.43
CA LYS A 674 -21.38 36.99 36.05
C LYS A 674 -20.18 36.54 36.89
N PRO A 675 -18.99 36.32 36.27
CA PRO A 675 -17.77 36.07 37.02
C PRO A 675 -17.42 37.22 37.97
N SER A 676 -16.83 36.87 39.12
CA SER A 676 -16.30 37.79 40.14
C SER A 676 -15.24 38.75 39.58
N ALA A 677 -14.35 38.24 38.73
CA ALA A 677 -13.45 39.03 37.90
C ALA A 677 -13.71 38.74 36.43
N LEU A 678 -13.87 39.78 35.61
CA LEU A 678 -14.08 39.65 34.17
C LEU A 678 -12.91 40.28 33.43
N ALA A 679 -12.03 39.43 32.89
CA ALA A 679 -10.90 39.87 32.09
C ALA A 679 -11.24 39.84 30.60
N LEU A 680 -10.77 40.85 29.87
CA LEU A 680 -10.72 40.85 28.41
C LEU A 680 -9.29 40.58 27.96
N ALA A 681 -9.07 39.55 27.16
CA ALA A 681 -7.82 39.31 26.45
C ALA A 681 -7.96 39.64 24.97
N SER A 682 -6.95 40.28 24.40
CA SER A 682 -6.84 40.57 22.98
C SER A 682 -5.55 39.99 22.41
N ASP A 683 -5.62 39.10 21.43
CA ASP A 683 -4.45 38.42 20.84
C ASP A 683 -3.38 39.36 20.24
N ALA A 684 -3.79 40.58 19.91
CA ALA A 684 -2.97 41.68 19.42
C ALA A 684 -3.35 43.00 20.11
N PHE A 685 -2.54 44.05 19.92
CA PHE A 685 -2.81 45.36 20.53
C PHE A 685 -4.12 45.99 20.04
N PHE A 686 -4.71 46.85 20.88
CA PHE A 686 -5.83 47.71 20.50
C PHE A 686 -5.33 48.93 19.72
N PRO A 687 -5.84 49.18 18.50
CA PRO A 687 -5.38 50.31 17.70
C PRO A 687 -5.94 51.65 18.18
N PHE A 688 -7.09 51.65 18.87
CA PHE A 688 -7.81 52.86 19.32
C PHE A 688 -8.45 52.62 20.70
N ARG A 689 -8.86 53.72 21.37
CA ARG A 689 -9.50 53.68 22.71
C ARG A 689 -10.87 52.99 22.73
N ASP A 690 -11.54 52.89 21.59
CA ASP A 690 -12.88 52.32 21.45
C ASP A 690 -12.99 50.90 22.02
N GLY A 691 -11.93 50.11 21.93
CA GLY A 691 -11.84 48.79 22.57
C GLY A 691 -11.99 48.85 24.09
N MET A 692 -11.41 49.87 24.75
CA MET A 692 -11.53 50.06 26.20
C MET A 692 -12.90 50.61 26.58
N ASP A 693 -13.42 51.57 25.82
CA ASP A 693 -14.78 52.10 26.01
C ASP A 693 -15.81 50.96 25.95
N LEU A 694 -15.63 50.00 25.03
CA LEU A 694 -16.47 48.79 24.93
C LEU A 694 -16.21 47.77 26.03
N ALA A 695 -14.95 47.52 26.40
CA ALA A 695 -14.60 46.62 27.51
C ALA A 695 -15.28 47.08 28.82
N ALA A 696 -15.23 48.37 29.11
CA ALA A 696 -15.89 48.98 30.26
C ALA A 696 -17.41 48.82 30.21
N LYS A 697 -18.04 49.04 29.05
CA LYS A 697 -19.49 48.83 28.85
C LYS A 697 -19.93 47.38 29.09
N LEU A 698 -19.09 46.41 28.74
CA LEU A 698 -19.32 44.99 29.02
C LEU A 698 -19.10 44.64 30.50
N GLY A 699 -18.58 45.59 31.29
CA GLY A 699 -18.27 45.42 32.70
C GLY A 699 -17.05 44.55 32.94
N ALA A 700 -16.09 44.54 32.01
CA ALA A 700 -14.75 44.02 32.28
C ALA A 700 -14.10 44.83 33.40
N THR A 701 -13.25 44.19 34.19
CA THR A 701 -12.51 44.84 35.29
C THR A 701 -11.00 44.83 35.06
N ALA A 702 -10.54 43.97 34.13
CA ALA A 702 -9.15 43.88 33.73
C ALA A 702 -9.00 43.58 32.23
N VAL A 703 -7.88 44.00 31.65
CA VAL A 703 -7.54 43.84 30.23
C VAL A 703 -6.10 43.35 30.09
N ILE A 704 -5.88 42.37 29.22
CA ILE A 704 -4.54 41.90 28.84
C ILE A 704 -4.36 41.92 27.32
N GLN A 705 -3.25 42.51 26.87
CA GLN A 705 -2.91 42.64 25.45
C GLN A 705 -1.38 42.72 25.26
N PRO A 706 -0.82 42.62 24.04
CA PRO A 706 0.63 42.76 23.84
C PRO A 706 1.17 44.15 24.10
N GLY A 707 0.44 45.20 23.71
CA GLY A 707 0.99 46.55 23.49
C GLY A 707 1.78 46.66 22.19
N GLY A 708 2.41 47.82 21.98
CA GLY A 708 3.19 48.16 20.78
C GLY A 708 2.46 49.03 19.77
N SER A 709 1.30 49.61 20.11
CA SER A 709 0.64 50.60 19.27
C SER A 709 1.31 51.97 19.42
N ILE A 710 1.36 52.75 18.34
CA ILE A 710 1.70 54.19 18.44
C ILE A 710 0.68 54.98 19.28
N ARG A 711 -0.49 54.39 19.57
CA ARG A 711 -1.57 54.95 20.38
C ARG A 711 -1.75 54.24 21.73
N ASP A 712 -0.75 53.49 22.20
CA ASP A 712 -0.86 52.81 23.50
C ASP A 712 -1.18 53.79 24.63
N GLU A 713 -0.61 55.00 24.64
CA GLU A 713 -0.92 56.03 25.64
C GLU A 713 -2.41 56.40 25.67
N GLU A 714 -3.05 56.52 24.50
CA GLU A 714 -4.49 56.82 24.39
C GLU A 714 -5.34 55.67 24.95
N VAL A 715 -4.95 54.44 24.65
CA VAL A 715 -5.63 53.21 25.12
C VAL A 715 -5.46 53.01 26.63
N ILE A 716 -4.26 53.25 27.16
CA ILE A 716 -3.96 53.17 28.60
C ILE A 716 -4.71 54.26 29.37
N ALA A 717 -4.74 55.49 28.84
CA ALA A 717 -5.51 56.58 29.45
C ALA A 717 -7.00 56.26 29.53
N ALA A 718 -7.59 55.67 28.47
CA ALA A 718 -8.98 55.22 28.50
C ALA A 718 -9.22 54.11 29.54
N ALA A 719 -8.27 53.17 29.70
CA ALA A 719 -8.37 52.15 30.74
C ALA A 719 -8.33 52.76 32.16
N ASP A 720 -7.45 53.75 32.40
CA ASP A 720 -7.42 54.51 33.65
C ASP A 720 -8.72 55.29 33.89
N GLU A 721 -9.33 55.88 32.86
CA GLU A 721 -10.62 56.59 32.96
C GLU A 721 -11.75 55.68 33.45
N TYR A 722 -11.71 54.39 33.11
CA TYR A 722 -12.71 53.40 33.49
C TYR A 722 -12.31 52.50 34.67
N ASP A 723 -11.19 52.81 35.34
CA ASP A 723 -10.65 52.02 36.45
C ASP A 723 -10.37 50.54 36.09
N LEU A 724 -9.98 50.29 34.83
CA LEU A 724 -9.59 48.97 34.34
C LEU A 724 -8.12 48.71 34.69
N ALA A 725 -7.82 47.55 35.25
CA ALA A 725 -6.43 47.09 35.36
C ALA A 725 -5.96 46.59 33.98
N MET A 726 -4.86 47.13 33.43
CA MET A 726 -4.32 46.71 32.13
C MET A 726 -2.91 46.16 32.24
N VAL A 727 -2.70 44.98 31.66
CA VAL A 727 -1.39 44.32 31.57
C VAL A 727 -0.96 44.21 30.11
N LEU A 728 0.29 44.63 29.84
CA LEU A 728 0.97 44.40 28.57
C LEU A 728 1.87 43.16 28.64
N THR A 729 1.78 42.28 27.63
CA THR A 729 2.56 41.03 27.57
C THR A 729 3.83 41.13 26.73
N GLY A 730 3.92 42.12 25.82
CA GLY A 730 4.99 42.23 24.84
C GLY A 730 5.00 41.13 23.77
N MET A 731 3.99 40.24 23.74
CA MET A 731 3.92 39.10 22.81
C MET A 731 2.57 39.03 22.12
N ARG A 732 2.58 38.78 20.81
CA ARG A 732 1.37 38.67 19.98
C ARG A 732 1.16 37.23 19.53
N HIS A 733 -0.07 36.72 19.65
CA HIS A 733 -0.44 35.35 19.26
C HIS A 733 -1.44 35.34 18.10
N PHE A 734 -1.02 35.80 16.91
CA PHE A 734 -1.88 35.76 15.74
C PHE A 734 -2.06 34.33 15.19
N ARG A 735 -3.30 33.98 14.87
CA ARG A 735 -3.68 32.66 14.35
C ARG A 735 -4.68 32.80 13.19
N HIS A 736 -4.25 32.39 11.99
CA HIS A 736 -5.02 32.45 10.75
C HIS A 736 -5.39 31.07 10.25
#